data_AF-A0A023B555-F1
#
_entry.id   AF-A0A023B555-F1
#
_cell.length_a   1.000
_cell.length_b   1.000
_cell.length_c   1.000
_cell.angle_alpha   90.00
_cell.angle_beta   90.00
_cell.angle_gamma   90.00
#
_symmetry.space_group_name_H-M   'P 1'
#
loop_
_entity.id
_entity.type
_entity.pdbx_description
1 polymer ?
#
loop_
_entity_poly.entity_id
_entity_poly.type
_entity_poly.pdbx_seq_one_letter_code
_entity_poly.pdbx_strand_id
1 'polypeptide(L)'
;MLTLGCRSSKATVQFLVAAPKEAMKSLIDAGKDSTASCDEEAPLNEELDWLDACSRIFLYRSGETNGVGEDLAMRELKKYLQRVDPDDAFSEVSDLICFDSVGLTLSEIREVQGNSRYAEFLQVTSCNDLTPTEMENVRRKLPEEWMTLLHKPSLVNPRCLAVSMAAALASGLALYFGYQWFVSESRAPCIAEHWMDEELTMNTTVAHNTTDTTIENTAAINSIPTDSRFLYFVSKVAENTTKRIFGTTPQYEPNTTAHYGTTSHIPNTDDSTLVDLATTVAVNVAREALQKNIVNDVGTMKDVAKNTNDVAKNTNDVAKNTNDVAKNTTSSVSGNTTKPSLVRKKRGLNLKLHMSERELAWLRTNCPGESYKVLEDHKEPVPLWMRMEEEGQYPCGGLSGQLRCQTATNKTPNVCYAFGGPWTFDAFAVRDAIRRSQQRVGDCFVRCDERDKEMEHVWTETGRHLPWIASYPEVGFIDYTFHPAKADIHDFNAMIETRYPLVEKCSGICSNCLNDPRIRRCTCDFARTMCWGVESIGYNTEMERQIKLVTLFNGNSEKENKRVKCRLECRKVRPDIPATFGTKAEVKLVETGEPPRRGDNSLDWMMSRRELSLLQRPVEECGGERLWDNRRYWIKLDKIGPHPCRGRSGLIKCERMAASSGRFSLNPEEWFPYKNTCHRFGPQHMGVYAVQDAARQYFRKVRNCFVTCDTTEQVYHTLWQMADDNLGHLPGYQSYHLPKPDSVLNHLEEDLREHHPTEKRQVSFCNRHCIIADDRVCRLAHVECVSEYKNQLPETLHSFGFTTSVRDAYKMLGIPVVDKRQDLVMRKCITECYGELWPVPDQWPLGKK
;
A
#
# COMPACT_ATOMS: atom_id res chain seq x y z
N MET A 1 18.31 -13.06 17.49
CA MET A 1 18.16 -13.04 18.95
C MET A 1 18.74 -11.73 19.45
N LEU A 2 17.98 -10.97 20.23
CA LEU A 2 18.43 -9.73 20.86
C LEU A 2 18.54 -9.96 22.37
N THR A 3 19.74 -9.82 22.93
CA THR A 3 19.96 -9.89 24.38
C THR A 3 20.16 -8.47 24.90
N LEU A 4 19.31 -8.06 25.84
CA LEU A 4 19.47 -6.83 26.58
C LEU A 4 19.97 -7.15 28.00
N GLY A 5 20.83 -6.29 28.53
CA GLY A 5 21.30 -6.38 29.91
C GLY A 5 21.57 -5.02 30.53
N CYS A 6 21.59 -4.96 31.86
CA CYS A 6 22.04 -3.78 32.59
C CYS A 6 23.57 -3.77 32.75
N ARG A 7 24.17 -2.60 33.06
CA ARG A 7 25.62 -2.43 33.26
C ARG A 7 26.26 -3.42 34.24
N SER A 8 25.52 -3.91 35.24
CA SER A 8 26.05 -4.85 36.23
C SER A 8 26.01 -6.32 35.79
N SER A 9 25.47 -6.63 34.60
CA SER A 9 25.15 -7.97 34.09
C SER A 9 24.23 -8.82 34.98
N LYS A 10 23.69 -8.24 36.07
CA LYS A 10 22.77 -8.90 37.01
C LYS A 10 21.32 -8.91 36.54
N ALA A 11 20.98 -8.11 35.52
CA ALA A 11 19.69 -8.09 34.86
C ALA A 11 19.93 -8.40 33.38
N THR A 12 19.46 -9.55 32.91
CA THR A 12 19.60 -10.05 31.54
C THR A 12 18.23 -10.53 31.04
N VAL A 13 17.92 -10.19 29.79
CA VAL A 13 16.63 -10.49 29.17
C VAL A 13 16.82 -10.71 27.66
N GLN A 14 16.17 -11.72 27.09
CA GLN A 14 16.32 -12.10 25.69
C GLN A 14 15.01 -11.92 24.94
N PHE A 15 15.10 -11.37 23.73
CA PHE A 15 13.97 -11.13 22.83
C PHE A 15 14.22 -11.77 21.47
N LEU A 16 13.17 -12.37 20.92
CA LEU A 16 13.03 -12.62 19.51
C LEU A 16 12.41 -11.36 18.89
N VAL A 17 13.11 -10.78 17.93
CA VAL A 17 12.69 -9.56 17.24
C VAL A 17 12.62 -9.81 15.75
N ALA A 18 11.56 -9.33 15.12
CA ALA A 18 11.45 -9.19 13.67
C ALA A 18 11.58 -7.71 13.33
N ALA A 19 12.48 -7.36 12.42
CA ALA A 19 12.77 -5.99 12.02
C ALA A 19 13.24 -5.95 10.55
N PRO A 20 13.16 -4.80 9.86
CA PRO A 20 13.83 -4.59 8.59
C PRO A 20 15.33 -4.89 8.69
N LYS A 21 15.94 -5.34 7.59
CA LYS A 21 17.35 -5.79 7.56
C LYS A 21 18.32 -4.66 7.94
N GLU A 22 17.99 -3.45 7.53
CA GLU A 22 18.74 -2.21 7.74
C GLU A 22 18.69 -1.81 9.22
N ALA A 23 17.51 -1.90 9.84
CA ALA A 23 17.30 -1.67 11.27
C ALA A 23 18.05 -2.72 12.12
N MET A 24 17.97 -3.99 11.72
CA MET A 24 18.72 -5.08 12.39
C MET A 24 20.23 -4.86 12.30
N LYS A 25 20.74 -4.39 11.14
CA LYS A 25 22.14 -4.04 10.98
C LYS A 25 22.55 -2.91 11.95
N SER A 26 21.76 -1.83 12.04
CA SER A 26 22.01 -0.73 12.97
C SER A 26 22.04 -1.19 14.44
N LEU A 27 21.12 -2.08 14.85
CA LEU A 27 21.11 -2.68 16.20
C LEU A 27 22.34 -3.56 16.46
N ILE A 28 22.77 -4.34 15.47
CA ILE A 28 23.96 -5.19 15.56
C ILE A 28 25.23 -4.34 15.65
N ASP A 29 25.35 -3.28 14.84
CA ASP A 29 26.55 -2.45 14.82
C ASP A 29 26.65 -1.60 16.11
N ALA A 30 25.54 -1.05 16.62
CA ALA A 30 25.48 -0.42 17.95
C ALA A 30 25.88 -1.39 19.09
N GLY A 31 25.55 -2.68 18.98
CA GLY A 31 25.97 -3.71 19.93
C GLY A 31 27.45 -4.11 19.84
N LYS A 32 28.16 -3.78 18.75
CA LYS A 32 29.62 -4.05 18.62
C LYS A 32 30.47 -2.90 19.17
N ASP A 33 30.00 -1.67 18.98
CA ASP A 33 30.70 -0.47 19.45
C ASP A 33 30.67 -0.33 20.98
N SER A 34 29.83 -1.11 21.68
CA SER A 34 29.79 -1.20 23.15
C SER A 34 31.05 -1.81 23.81
N THR A 35 32.10 -2.08 23.03
CA THR A 35 33.44 -2.36 23.55
C THR A 35 34.23 -1.09 23.94
N ALA A 36 33.69 0.09 23.63
CA ALA A 36 34.16 1.36 24.19
C ALA A 36 34.06 1.41 25.73
N SER A 37 34.94 2.19 26.35
CA SER A 37 35.08 2.29 27.81
C SER A 37 33.75 2.60 28.51
N CYS A 38 33.46 1.88 29.61
CA CYS A 38 32.17 1.90 30.31
C CYS A 38 31.76 3.26 30.94
N ASP A 39 32.61 4.28 30.83
CA ASP A 39 32.41 5.63 31.38
C ASP A 39 31.73 6.60 30.40
N GLU A 40 31.66 6.29 29.09
CA GLU A 40 30.91 7.12 28.14
C GLU A 40 29.44 6.69 28.07
N GLU A 41 28.54 7.61 28.47
CA GLU A 41 27.09 7.39 28.44
C GLU A 41 26.56 7.50 27.00
N ALA A 42 26.64 6.40 26.26
CA ALA A 42 25.80 6.13 25.09
C ALA A 42 24.66 5.17 25.48
N PRO A 43 23.61 5.62 26.21
CA PRO A 43 22.39 4.83 26.34
C PRO A 43 21.70 4.73 24.97
N LEU A 44 20.92 3.66 24.74
CA LEU A 44 20.09 3.46 23.54
C LEU A 44 18.86 4.40 23.49
N ASN A 45 19.05 5.70 23.78
CA ASN A 45 17.98 6.52 24.35
C ASN A 45 17.94 7.98 23.86
N GLU A 46 18.71 8.36 22.84
CA GLU A 46 18.55 9.67 22.17
C GLU A 46 18.28 9.61 20.66
N GLU A 47 18.84 8.64 19.91
CA GLU A 47 18.62 8.56 18.44
C GLU A 47 18.01 7.24 17.91
N LEU A 48 17.98 6.17 18.70
CA LEU A 48 17.62 4.83 18.20
C LEU A 48 16.72 4.07 19.19
N ASP A 49 15.42 4.33 19.13
CA ASP A 49 14.43 3.53 19.85
C ASP A 49 14.30 2.16 19.19
N TRP A 50 14.86 1.14 19.84
CA TRP A 50 14.85 -0.23 19.33
C TRP A 50 13.44 -0.83 19.23
N LEU A 51 12.44 -0.26 19.93
CA LEU A 51 11.04 -0.70 19.83
C LEU A 51 10.41 -0.19 18.52
N ASP A 52 10.67 1.06 18.12
CA ASP A 52 10.25 1.61 16.82
C ASP A 52 10.87 0.84 15.63
N ALA A 53 12.06 0.27 15.83
CA ALA A 53 12.78 -0.53 14.84
C ALA A 53 12.19 -1.94 14.61
N CYS A 54 11.36 -2.45 15.52
CA CYS A 54 10.86 -3.83 15.49
C CYS A 54 9.39 -3.90 15.02
N SER A 55 9.11 -4.74 14.03
CA SER A 55 7.73 -5.03 13.58
C SER A 55 7.04 -6.09 14.44
N ARG A 56 7.79 -6.97 15.11
CA ARG A 56 7.30 -7.89 16.15
C ARG A 56 8.37 -8.15 17.20
N ILE A 57 7.94 -8.39 18.44
CA ILE A 57 8.80 -8.68 19.59
C ILE A 57 8.16 -9.83 20.39
N PHE A 58 8.98 -10.76 20.88
CA PHE A 58 8.55 -11.85 21.78
C PHE A 58 9.62 -12.09 22.85
N LEU A 59 9.22 -12.13 24.12
CA LEU A 59 10.15 -12.35 25.24
C LEU A 59 10.56 -13.82 25.32
N TYR A 60 11.84 -14.10 25.04
CA TYR A 60 12.36 -15.46 24.97
C TYR A 60 13.02 -15.90 26.28
N ARG A 61 12.26 -16.64 27.09
CA ARG A 61 12.76 -17.29 28.31
C ARG A 61 13.57 -18.56 27.96
N SER A 62 14.88 -18.39 27.78
CA SER A 62 15.85 -19.45 27.45
C SER A 62 16.40 -20.21 28.66
N GLY A 63 16.42 -19.57 29.84
CA GLY A 63 17.02 -20.08 31.08
C GLY A 63 17.91 -19.05 31.79
N GLU A 64 18.44 -18.06 31.05
CA GLU A 64 19.28 -16.98 31.58
C GLU A 64 18.54 -15.64 31.78
N THR A 65 17.22 -15.62 31.57
CA THR A 65 16.41 -14.45 31.96
C THR A 65 16.23 -14.45 33.48
N ASN A 66 16.45 -13.30 34.10
CA ASN A 66 16.18 -13.11 35.51
C ASN A 66 15.12 -12.02 35.71
N GLY A 67 14.40 -12.08 36.83
CA GLY A 67 13.25 -11.20 37.08
C GLY A 67 13.58 -9.71 37.00
N VAL A 68 14.81 -9.29 37.33
CA VAL A 68 15.23 -7.89 37.23
C VAL A 68 15.38 -7.46 35.77
N GLY A 69 15.88 -8.34 34.89
CA GLY A 69 15.93 -8.10 33.45
C GLY A 69 14.54 -7.97 32.84
N GLU A 70 13.62 -8.85 33.24
CA GLU A 70 12.22 -8.81 32.81
C GLU A 70 11.53 -7.52 33.32
N ASP A 71 11.66 -7.15 34.60
CA ASP A 71 11.10 -5.92 35.18
C ASP A 71 11.54 -4.64 34.47
N LEU A 72 12.83 -4.56 34.08
CA LEU A 72 13.37 -3.43 33.32
C LEU A 72 12.86 -3.41 31.88
N ALA A 73 12.77 -4.56 31.22
CA ALA A 73 12.18 -4.69 29.88
C ALA A 73 10.72 -4.21 29.84
N MET A 74 9.92 -4.65 30.82
CA MET A 74 8.54 -4.21 31.02
C MET A 74 8.44 -2.70 31.19
N ARG A 75 9.44 -2.06 31.78
CA ARG A 75 9.45 -0.61 32.02
C ARG A 75 9.69 0.16 30.73
N GLU A 76 10.60 -0.29 29.88
CA GLU A 76 10.82 0.35 28.58
C GLU A 76 9.63 0.12 27.63
N LEU A 77 9.06 -1.10 27.58
CA LEU A 77 7.82 -1.36 26.83
C LEU A 77 6.67 -0.44 27.26
N LYS A 78 6.49 -0.26 28.59
CA LYS A 78 5.48 0.64 29.13
C LYS A 78 5.72 2.10 28.77
N LYS A 79 6.95 2.61 28.89
CA LYS A 79 7.29 3.99 28.47
C LYS A 79 7.03 4.21 26.98
N TYR A 80 7.28 3.19 26.16
CA TYR A 80 6.97 3.22 24.73
C TYR A 80 5.46 3.28 24.49
N LEU A 81 4.69 2.36 25.05
CA LEU A 81 3.22 2.34 24.94
C LEU A 81 2.59 3.65 25.43
N GLN A 82 3.03 4.20 26.56
CA GLN A 82 2.57 5.49 27.09
C GLN A 82 2.97 6.72 26.23
N ARG A 83 3.90 6.55 25.29
CA ARG A 83 4.35 7.60 24.36
C ARG A 83 3.64 7.52 23.01
N VAL A 84 3.33 6.31 22.54
CA VAL A 84 2.56 6.11 21.29
C VAL A 84 1.04 6.22 21.52
N ASP A 85 0.56 5.88 22.71
CA ASP A 85 -0.83 6.06 23.17
C ASP A 85 -0.86 6.78 24.55
N PRO A 86 -0.67 8.11 24.57
CA PRO A 86 -0.63 8.88 25.82
C PRO A 86 -2.01 9.01 26.50
N ASP A 87 -3.09 8.73 25.79
CA ASP A 87 -4.48 8.88 26.27
C ASP A 87 -5.10 7.54 26.73
N ASP A 88 -4.34 6.43 26.71
CA ASP A 88 -4.78 5.04 27.05
C ASP A 88 -5.96 4.56 26.15
N ALA A 89 -6.11 5.16 24.95
CA ALA A 89 -7.22 4.97 24.03
C ALA A 89 -7.24 3.56 23.38
N PHE A 90 -6.10 2.89 23.39
CA PHE A 90 -5.88 1.52 22.93
C PHE A 90 -5.44 0.62 24.10
N SER A 91 -5.85 0.93 25.33
CA SER A 91 -5.55 0.14 26.53
C SER A 91 -5.83 -1.36 26.38
N GLU A 92 -6.96 -1.77 25.80
CA GLU A 92 -7.26 -3.19 25.51
C GLU A 92 -6.24 -3.84 24.55
N VAL A 93 -5.76 -3.10 23.55
CA VAL A 93 -4.77 -3.59 22.57
C VAL A 93 -3.37 -3.62 23.19
N SER A 94 -3.05 -2.63 24.02
CA SER A 94 -1.80 -2.57 24.78
C SER A 94 -1.73 -3.68 25.83
N ASP A 95 -2.84 -3.95 26.54
CA ASP A 95 -2.99 -5.08 27.46
C ASP A 95 -2.84 -6.41 26.72
N LEU A 96 -3.43 -6.56 25.51
CA LEU A 96 -3.28 -7.77 24.69
C LEU A 96 -1.84 -7.95 24.18
N ILE A 97 -1.20 -6.90 23.67
CA ILE A 97 0.21 -6.94 23.22
C ILE A 97 1.13 -7.31 24.39
N CYS A 98 0.94 -6.72 25.58
CA CYS A 98 1.68 -7.13 26.76
C CYS A 98 1.35 -8.60 27.14
N PHE A 99 0.09 -8.99 27.17
CA PHE A 99 -0.30 -10.36 27.54
C PHE A 99 0.31 -11.40 26.61
N ASP A 100 0.27 -11.20 25.29
CA ASP A 100 0.82 -12.11 24.29
C ASP A 100 2.36 -12.09 24.25
N SER A 101 2.99 -10.93 24.52
CA SER A 101 4.46 -10.79 24.48
C SER A 101 5.15 -11.32 25.74
N VAL A 102 4.53 -11.15 26.92
CA VAL A 102 5.17 -11.32 28.23
C VAL A 102 4.32 -12.03 29.30
N GLY A 103 3.04 -12.30 29.01
CA GLY A 103 2.13 -13.05 29.88
C GLY A 103 1.44 -12.25 30.99
N LEU A 104 1.47 -10.90 30.91
CA LEU A 104 0.88 -9.98 31.88
C LEU A 104 0.25 -8.79 31.15
N THR A 105 -0.84 -8.24 31.68
CA THR A 105 -1.44 -7.00 31.16
C THR A 105 -0.63 -5.76 31.54
N LEU A 106 -0.83 -4.63 30.85
CA LEU A 106 -0.23 -3.34 31.22
C LEU A 106 -0.69 -2.88 32.60
N SER A 107 -1.92 -3.23 33.00
CA SER A 107 -2.45 -3.00 34.36
C SER A 107 -1.72 -3.83 35.44
N GLU A 108 -1.45 -5.12 35.21
CA GLU A 108 -0.64 -5.96 36.11
C GLU A 108 0.81 -5.46 36.18
N ILE A 109 1.40 -5.05 35.04
CA ILE A 109 2.73 -4.44 34.98
C ILE A 109 2.78 -3.11 35.77
N ARG A 110 1.69 -2.32 35.78
CA ARG A 110 1.59 -1.10 36.61
C ARG A 110 1.66 -1.43 38.11
N GLU A 111 1.06 -2.52 38.57
CA GLU A 111 1.11 -2.97 39.98
C GLU A 111 2.49 -3.51 40.38
N VAL A 112 3.07 -4.42 39.58
CA VAL A 112 4.38 -5.03 39.86
C VAL A 112 5.49 -3.96 39.98
N GLN A 113 5.49 -2.98 39.08
CA GLN A 113 6.54 -1.95 39.04
C GLN A 113 6.50 -0.94 40.18
N GLY A 114 5.37 -0.79 40.88
CA GLY A 114 5.19 0.18 41.97
C GLY A 114 6.18 0.02 43.13
N ASN A 115 6.83 -1.14 43.24
CA ASN A 115 7.83 -1.46 44.28
C ASN A 115 9.29 -1.47 43.79
N SER A 116 9.57 -1.30 42.49
CA SER A 116 10.93 -1.45 41.94
C SER A 116 11.79 -0.20 42.17
N ARG A 117 12.98 -0.36 42.79
CA ARG A 117 13.92 0.77 43.11
C ARG A 117 15.07 0.95 42.13
N TYR A 118 15.19 0.09 41.12
CA TYR A 118 16.32 0.11 40.19
C TYR A 118 16.18 1.25 39.19
N ALA A 119 17.17 2.15 39.11
CA ALA A 119 17.22 3.27 38.16
C ALA A 119 18.04 2.96 36.89
N GLU A 120 18.56 1.73 36.76
CA GLU A 120 19.33 1.30 35.59
C GLU A 120 18.44 1.14 34.35
N PHE A 121 19.05 1.33 33.17
CA PHE A 121 18.44 1.07 31.87
C PHE A 121 19.00 -0.23 31.28
N LEU A 122 18.22 -0.89 30.42
CA LEU A 122 18.71 -1.98 29.59
C LEU A 122 19.50 -1.44 28.40
N GLN A 123 20.57 -2.14 28.04
CA GLN A 123 21.40 -1.90 26.87
C GLN A 123 21.51 -3.19 26.04
N VAL A 124 21.72 -3.09 24.73
CA VAL A 124 21.98 -4.25 23.87
C VAL A 124 23.35 -4.83 24.23
N THR A 125 23.37 -6.00 24.87
CA THR A 125 24.62 -6.69 25.22
C THR A 125 25.01 -7.74 24.18
N SER A 126 24.06 -8.19 23.35
CA SER A 126 24.34 -9.06 22.21
C SER A 126 23.20 -9.05 21.20
N CYS A 127 23.53 -9.14 19.91
CA CYS A 127 22.55 -9.40 18.86
C CYS A 127 23.14 -10.35 17.81
N ASN A 128 22.51 -11.50 17.64
CA ASN A 128 23.08 -12.62 16.89
C ASN A 128 21.98 -13.49 16.25
N ASP A 129 22.30 -14.12 15.13
CA ASP A 129 21.39 -15.05 14.44
C ASP A 129 21.06 -16.26 15.33
N LEU A 130 19.88 -16.85 15.12
CA LEU A 130 19.47 -18.06 15.82
C LEU A 130 20.28 -19.26 15.33
N THR A 131 20.96 -19.95 16.24
CA THR A 131 21.55 -21.25 15.93
C THR A 131 20.46 -22.27 15.55
N PRO A 132 20.77 -23.34 14.80
CA PRO A 132 19.78 -24.36 14.47
C PRO A 132 19.10 -25.00 15.69
N THR A 133 19.82 -25.13 16.81
CA THR A 133 19.30 -25.67 18.07
C THR A 133 18.36 -24.69 18.77
N GLU A 134 18.69 -23.39 18.79
CA GLU A 134 17.79 -22.35 19.30
C GLU A 134 16.53 -22.25 18.44
N MET A 135 16.67 -22.24 17.11
CA MET A 135 15.55 -22.23 16.16
C MET A 135 14.53 -23.35 16.45
N GLU A 136 15.01 -24.56 16.75
CA GLU A 136 14.15 -25.71 17.04
C GLU A 136 13.57 -25.70 18.48
N ASN A 137 14.15 -24.94 19.40
CA ASN A 137 13.58 -24.68 20.73
C ASN A 137 12.52 -23.56 20.66
N VAL A 138 12.84 -22.49 19.92
CA VAL A 138 11.99 -21.33 19.61
C VAL A 138 10.69 -21.77 18.92
N ARG A 139 10.77 -22.62 17.89
CA ARG A 139 9.60 -23.20 17.18
C ARG A 139 8.64 -23.99 18.07
N ARG A 140 9.11 -24.52 19.21
CA ARG A 140 8.27 -25.23 20.19
C ARG A 140 7.62 -24.32 21.23
N LYS A 141 8.00 -23.05 21.29
CA LYS A 141 7.53 -22.05 22.27
C LYS A 141 6.74 -20.89 21.65
N LEU A 142 6.89 -20.63 20.35
CA LEU A 142 6.24 -19.51 19.68
C LEU A 142 4.79 -19.81 19.27
N PRO A 143 3.92 -18.79 19.22
CA PRO A 143 2.63 -18.88 18.56
C PRO A 143 2.76 -19.15 17.05
N GLU A 144 1.72 -19.77 16.46
CA GLU A 144 1.68 -20.21 15.06
C GLU A 144 1.94 -19.06 14.05
N GLU A 145 1.51 -17.85 14.39
CA GLU A 145 1.70 -16.64 13.57
C GLU A 145 3.17 -16.26 13.31
N TRP A 146 4.11 -16.71 14.14
CA TRP A 146 5.55 -16.51 13.95
C TRP A 146 6.18 -17.58 13.05
N MET A 147 5.52 -18.74 12.84
CA MET A 147 6.06 -19.85 12.04
C MET A 147 6.19 -19.48 10.55
N THR A 148 5.39 -18.52 10.09
CA THR A 148 5.51 -17.90 8.76
C THR A 148 6.85 -17.16 8.60
N LEU A 149 7.27 -16.40 9.61
CA LEU A 149 8.54 -15.65 9.63
C LEU A 149 9.76 -16.56 9.83
N LEU A 150 9.59 -17.70 10.50
CA LEU A 150 10.65 -18.69 10.74
C LEU A 150 10.73 -19.76 9.64
N HIS A 151 10.28 -19.46 8.41
CA HIS A 151 10.45 -20.35 7.29
C HIS A 151 11.93 -20.69 7.08
N LYS A 152 12.23 -21.98 6.96
CA LYS A 152 13.60 -22.43 6.67
C LYS A 152 14.05 -21.76 5.37
N PRO A 153 15.23 -21.11 5.29
CA PRO A 153 15.87 -20.99 4.00
C PRO A 153 15.96 -22.41 3.44
N SER A 154 15.44 -22.61 2.24
CA SER A 154 15.41 -23.92 1.61
C SER A 154 16.86 -24.36 1.39
N LEU A 155 17.37 -25.19 2.31
CA LEU A 155 18.63 -25.88 2.14
C LEU A 155 18.53 -26.59 0.80
N VAL A 156 19.31 -26.10 -0.17
CA VAL A 156 19.35 -26.61 -1.54
C VAL A 156 19.47 -28.11 -1.43
N ASN A 157 18.48 -28.83 -1.97
CA ASN A 157 18.35 -30.26 -1.79
C ASN A 157 19.71 -30.90 -2.11
N PRO A 158 20.40 -31.58 -1.16
CA PRO A 158 21.78 -32.01 -1.36
C PRO A 158 21.92 -32.96 -2.55
N ARG A 159 20.82 -33.60 -2.96
CA ARG A 159 20.72 -34.40 -4.19
C ARG A 159 20.85 -33.55 -5.47
N CYS A 160 20.29 -32.35 -5.51
CA CYS A 160 20.46 -31.43 -6.65
C CYS A 160 21.90 -30.92 -6.75
N LEU A 161 22.52 -30.58 -5.61
CA LEU A 161 23.91 -30.10 -5.58
C LEU A 161 24.90 -31.20 -6.02
N ALA A 162 24.68 -32.44 -5.60
CA ALA A 162 25.43 -33.61 -6.08
C ALA A 162 25.24 -33.86 -7.59
N VAL A 163 24.01 -33.76 -8.11
CA VAL A 163 23.73 -33.91 -9.55
C VAL A 163 24.38 -32.81 -10.38
N SER A 164 24.35 -31.55 -9.92
CA SER A 164 25.02 -30.44 -10.59
C SER A 164 26.55 -30.58 -10.58
N MET A 165 27.16 -31.01 -9.48
CA MET A 165 28.61 -31.29 -9.44
C MET A 165 28.99 -32.48 -10.34
N ALA A 166 28.19 -33.56 -10.36
CA ALA A 166 28.42 -34.69 -11.25
C ALA A 166 28.30 -34.29 -12.73
N ALA A 167 27.32 -33.46 -13.09
CA ALA A 167 27.17 -32.92 -14.44
C ALA A 167 28.33 -32.01 -14.84
N ALA A 168 28.79 -31.13 -13.94
CA ALA A 168 29.94 -30.26 -14.16
C ALA A 168 31.26 -31.04 -14.33
N LEU A 169 31.47 -32.10 -13.52
CA LEU A 169 32.63 -32.98 -13.67
C LEU A 169 32.58 -33.78 -14.98
N ALA A 170 31.40 -34.26 -15.38
CA ALA A 170 31.21 -34.95 -16.65
C ALA A 170 31.47 -34.03 -17.86
N SER A 171 30.98 -32.79 -17.84
CA SER A 171 31.24 -31.82 -18.92
C SER A 171 32.70 -31.35 -18.95
N GLY A 172 33.34 -31.17 -17.78
CA GLY A 172 34.77 -30.88 -17.68
C GLY A 172 35.65 -31.99 -18.24
N LEU A 173 35.33 -33.26 -17.94
CA LEU A 173 36.02 -34.42 -18.53
C LEU A 173 35.80 -34.53 -20.05
N ALA A 174 34.57 -34.32 -20.53
CA ALA A 174 34.29 -34.33 -21.97
C ALA A 174 35.08 -33.24 -22.73
N LEU A 175 35.17 -32.03 -22.17
CA LEU A 175 35.98 -30.95 -22.74
C LEU A 175 37.48 -31.25 -22.66
N TYR A 176 37.96 -31.85 -21.56
CA TYR A 176 39.36 -32.25 -21.42
C TYR A 176 39.78 -33.32 -22.45
N PHE A 177 38.96 -34.35 -22.66
CA PHE A 177 39.22 -35.36 -23.69
C PHE A 177 39.09 -34.81 -25.11
N GLY A 178 38.12 -33.92 -25.38
CA GLY A 178 38.01 -33.22 -26.65
C GLY A 178 39.21 -32.33 -26.96
N TYR A 179 39.75 -31.64 -25.94
CA TYR A 179 40.96 -30.82 -26.05
C TYR A 179 42.21 -31.67 -26.29
N GLN A 180 42.40 -32.76 -25.54
CA GLN A 180 43.50 -33.72 -25.76
C GLN A 180 43.47 -34.31 -27.17
N TRP A 181 42.29 -34.63 -27.71
CA TRP A 181 42.13 -35.07 -29.10
C TRP A 181 42.63 -34.01 -30.07
N PHE A 182 42.13 -32.77 -29.96
CA PHE A 182 42.46 -31.67 -30.86
C PHE A 182 43.96 -31.28 -30.85
N VAL A 183 44.58 -31.34 -29.67
CA VAL A 183 46.02 -31.05 -29.49
C VAL A 183 46.90 -32.17 -30.05
N SER A 184 46.42 -33.41 -30.13
CA SER A 184 47.20 -34.54 -30.69
C SER A 184 47.39 -34.46 -32.21
N GLU A 185 46.49 -33.78 -32.92
CA GLU A 185 46.42 -33.78 -34.39
C GLU A 185 47.17 -32.58 -35.04
N SER A 186 47.69 -31.65 -34.23
CA SER A 186 48.29 -30.38 -34.68
C SER A 186 49.80 -30.30 -34.45
N ARG A 187 50.60 -31.06 -35.23
CA ARG A 187 52.07 -30.94 -35.26
C ARG A 187 52.62 -30.55 -36.64
N ALA A 188 52.89 -29.26 -36.83
CA ALA A 188 54.02 -28.76 -37.64
C ALA A 188 54.34 -27.30 -37.25
N PRO A 189 55.60 -26.82 -37.33
CA PRO A 189 56.07 -25.71 -36.50
C PRO A 189 56.57 -24.48 -37.28
N CYS A 190 57.19 -23.55 -36.52
CA CYS A 190 58.07 -22.41 -36.91
C CYS A 190 57.39 -21.03 -37.00
N ILE A 191 58.01 -19.92 -36.56
CA ILE A 191 59.28 -19.64 -35.83
C ILE A 191 59.18 -18.19 -35.25
N ALA A 192 59.78 -17.90 -34.08
CA ALA A 192 60.27 -16.59 -33.51
C ALA A 192 59.43 -15.29 -33.68
N GLU A 193 59.43 -14.22 -32.85
CA GLU A 193 60.01 -13.78 -31.55
C GLU A 193 59.22 -12.47 -31.15
N HIS A 194 59.40 -11.73 -30.04
CA HIS A 194 60.46 -11.60 -29.03
C HIS A 194 59.85 -11.23 -27.63
N TRP A 195 60.71 -10.81 -26.70
CA TRP A 195 60.51 -10.33 -25.31
C TRP A 195 59.93 -8.88 -25.20
N MET A 196 59.47 -8.29 -24.07
CA MET A 196 59.62 -8.53 -22.61
C MET A 196 58.35 -8.21 -21.77
N ASP A 197 58.21 -8.93 -20.65
CA ASP A 197 57.81 -8.59 -19.27
C ASP A 197 56.93 -7.35 -18.92
N GLU A 198 55.91 -7.56 -18.07
CA GLU A 198 56.00 -7.23 -16.63
C GLU A 198 55.00 -8.06 -15.78
N GLU A 199 55.40 -8.50 -14.58
CA GLU A 199 54.56 -9.26 -13.64
C GLU A 199 53.79 -8.34 -12.68
N LEU A 200 52.64 -8.81 -12.17
CA LEU A 200 52.41 -8.75 -10.73
C LEU A 200 51.55 -9.93 -10.25
N THR A 201 51.96 -10.55 -9.16
CA THR A 201 51.40 -11.80 -8.63
C THR A 201 50.53 -11.58 -7.38
N MET A 202 49.56 -12.47 -7.15
CA MET A 202 49.00 -12.69 -5.82
C MET A 202 48.91 -14.19 -5.52
N ASN A 203 49.56 -14.60 -4.42
CA ASN A 203 49.53 -15.97 -3.91
C ASN A 203 48.23 -16.25 -3.14
N THR A 204 47.74 -17.48 -3.20
CA THR A 204 46.92 -18.04 -2.11
C THR A 204 47.22 -19.52 -1.95
N THR A 205 47.89 -19.86 -0.86
CA THR A 205 48.21 -21.24 -0.46
C THR A 205 47.04 -21.87 0.29
N VAL A 206 46.53 -22.99 -0.21
CA VAL A 206 45.58 -23.85 0.51
C VAL A 206 46.33 -25.09 0.99
N ALA A 207 46.43 -25.26 2.30
CA ALA A 207 46.95 -26.48 2.91
C ALA A 207 45.79 -27.43 3.24
N HIS A 208 45.85 -28.65 2.70
CA HIS A 208 45.05 -29.77 3.17
C HIS A 208 45.44 -30.12 4.62
N ASN A 209 44.48 -30.59 5.42
CA ASN A 209 44.70 -31.80 6.20
C ASN A 209 43.38 -32.51 6.52
N THR A 210 43.44 -33.83 6.38
CA THR A 210 42.34 -34.78 6.59
C THR A 210 42.70 -35.63 7.80
N THR A 211 41.72 -36.00 8.64
CA THR A 211 41.87 -37.19 9.50
C THR A 211 40.51 -37.79 9.87
N ASP A 212 40.56 -39.08 10.21
CA ASP A 212 39.47 -40.05 10.05
C ASP A 212 38.81 -40.50 11.36
N THR A 213 37.56 -40.97 11.26
CA THR A 213 36.88 -41.99 12.12
C THR A 213 36.72 -41.69 13.63
N THR A 214 35.64 -42.07 14.32
CA THR A 214 35.06 -43.42 14.46
C THR A 214 33.57 -43.41 14.87
N ILE A 215 32.91 -44.57 14.76
CA ILE A 215 31.53 -44.83 15.18
C ILE A 215 31.53 -45.69 16.44
N GLU A 216 30.76 -45.34 17.48
CA GLU A 216 30.26 -46.30 18.47
C GLU A 216 28.78 -46.01 18.83
N ASN A 217 28.00 -47.08 18.99
CA ASN A 217 26.62 -47.06 19.45
C ASN A 217 26.56 -47.52 20.91
N THR A 218 25.84 -46.80 21.76
CA THR A 218 25.29 -47.39 23.00
C THR A 218 23.94 -46.79 23.34
N ALA A 219 22.96 -47.63 23.66
CA ALA A 219 21.63 -47.23 24.11
C ALA A 219 21.55 -47.19 25.64
N ALA A 220 20.81 -46.24 26.20
CA ALA A 220 20.34 -46.28 27.58
C ALA A 220 18.97 -45.58 27.70
N ILE A 221 18.00 -46.30 28.29
CA ILE A 221 16.67 -45.82 28.63
C ILE A 221 16.70 -45.31 30.07
N ASN A 222 16.10 -44.15 30.40
CA ASN A 222 15.25 -44.02 31.58
C ASN A 222 14.49 -42.67 31.75
N SER A 223 13.25 -42.82 32.25
CA SER A 223 12.45 -41.89 33.07
C SER A 223 12.23 -40.43 32.63
N ILE A 224 11.02 -40.16 32.12
CA ILE A 224 10.32 -38.87 32.27
C ILE A 224 9.31 -39.03 33.42
N PRO A 225 9.26 -38.13 34.42
CA PRO A 225 8.12 -38.04 35.34
C PRO A 225 7.00 -37.20 34.72
N THR A 226 5.84 -37.82 34.47
CA THR A 226 4.64 -37.12 34.00
C THR A 226 3.85 -36.55 35.19
N ASP A 227 3.78 -35.22 35.32
CA ASP A 227 2.82 -34.59 36.24
C ASP A 227 1.40 -34.68 35.65
N SER A 228 0.57 -35.51 36.28
CA SER A 228 -0.73 -35.93 35.78
C SER A 228 -1.85 -34.90 35.94
N ARG A 229 -1.56 -33.71 36.47
CA ARG A 229 -2.56 -32.65 36.73
C ARG A 229 -2.99 -31.88 35.47
N PHE A 230 -2.13 -31.74 34.47
CA PHE A 230 -2.44 -30.97 33.26
C PHE A 230 -3.45 -31.68 32.34
N LEU A 231 -3.29 -32.99 32.14
CA LEU A 231 -4.18 -33.80 31.29
C LEU A 231 -5.61 -33.89 31.85
N TYR A 232 -5.77 -33.90 33.18
CA TYR A 232 -7.09 -33.88 33.82
C TYR A 232 -7.85 -32.56 33.55
N PHE A 233 -7.14 -31.43 33.47
CA PHE A 233 -7.75 -30.13 33.19
C PHE A 233 -8.17 -30.00 31.71
N VAL A 234 -7.28 -30.37 30.77
CA VAL A 234 -7.55 -30.36 29.33
C VAL A 234 -8.74 -31.27 28.98
N SER A 235 -8.82 -32.47 29.59
CA SER A 235 -9.95 -33.39 29.40
C SER A 235 -11.29 -32.77 29.80
N LYS A 236 -11.34 -32.05 30.93
CA LYS A 236 -12.59 -31.44 31.44
C LYS A 236 -13.04 -30.21 30.66
N VAL A 237 -12.09 -29.44 30.10
CA VAL A 237 -12.38 -28.31 29.21
C VAL A 237 -12.91 -28.80 27.86
N ALA A 238 -12.34 -29.87 27.30
CA ALA A 238 -12.85 -30.51 26.10
C ALA A 238 -14.28 -31.04 26.31
N GLU A 239 -14.52 -31.80 27.39
CA GLU A 239 -15.85 -32.38 27.68
C GLU A 239 -16.95 -31.31 27.82
N ASN A 240 -16.66 -30.22 28.53
CA ASN A 240 -17.62 -29.11 28.70
C ASN A 240 -17.84 -28.31 27.41
N THR A 241 -16.83 -28.18 26.55
CA THR A 241 -16.95 -27.44 25.29
C THR A 241 -17.79 -28.23 24.27
N THR A 242 -17.55 -29.54 24.14
CA THR A 242 -18.35 -30.42 23.26
C THR A 242 -19.82 -30.48 23.72
N LYS A 243 -20.07 -30.57 25.04
CA LYS A 243 -21.44 -30.51 25.61
C LYS A 243 -22.18 -29.19 25.37
N ARG A 244 -21.47 -28.09 25.07
CA ARG A 244 -22.06 -26.77 24.82
C ARG A 244 -22.31 -26.49 23.34
N ILE A 245 -21.58 -27.15 22.45
CA ILE A 245 -21.68 -26.98 20.99
C ILE A 245 -22.67 -28.00 20.38
N PHE A 246 -22.72 -29.23 20.89
CA PHE A 246 -23.60 -30.29 20.39
C PHE A 246 -24.63 -30.70 21.44
N GLY A 247 -25.67 -29.88 21.57
CA GLY A 247 -26.80 -30.12 22.48
C GLY A 247 -27.76 -31.21 21.98
N THR A 248 -27.32 -32.46 21.93
CA THR A 248 -28.19 -33.63 21.69
C THR A 248 -27.90 -34.75 22.68
N THR A 249 -28.90 -35.12 23.49
CA THR A 249 -28.87 -36.32 24.33
C THR A 249 -28.92 -37.58 23.46
N PRO A 250 -28.05 -38.59 23.70
CA PRO A 250 -28.03 -39.83 22.93
C PRO A 250 -28.98 -40.89 23.54
N GLN A 251 -29.72 -41.61 22.69
CA GLN A 251 -30.25 -42.93 23.04
C GLN A 251 -30.29 -43.86 21.81
N TYR A 252 -29.53 -44.95 21.91
CA TYR A 252 -29.65 -46.25 21.26
C TYR A 252 -29.47 -46.42 19.73
N GLU A 253 -28.29 -46.97 19.40
CA GLU A 253 -27.95 -47.93 18.33
C GLU A 253 -28.77 -49.26 18.37
N PRO A 254 -28.55 -50.26 17.49
CA PRO A 254 -28.17 -50.25 16.06
C PRO A 254 -29.00 -51.27 15.21
N ASN A 255 -28.55 -51.55 13.97
CA ASN A 255 -28.93 -52.61 12.99
C ASN A 255 -29.57 -52.04 11.70
N THR A 256 -29.29 -52.50 10.48
CA THR A 256 -28.37 -53.53 9.98
C THR A 256 -28.01 -53.29 8.51
N THR A 257 -26.90 -53.90 8.07
CA THR A 257 -26.48 -54.25 6.70
C THR A 257 -27.60 -54.45 5.65
N ALA A 258 -27.45 -53.91 4.42
CA ALA A 258 -27.51 -54.70 3.17
C ALA A 258 -27.20 -53.90 1.88
N HIS A 259 -26.52 -54.59 0.96
CA HIS A 259 -26.04 -54.24 -0.38
C HIS A 259 -27.09 -54.17 -1.52
N TYR A 260 -26.60 -53.75 -2.71
CA TYR A 260 -27.20 -53.83 -4.07
C TYR A 260 -28.40 -52.90 -4.35
N GLY A 261 -28.63 -52.42 -5.58
CA GLY A 261 -27.84 -52.56 -6.80
C GLY A 261 -28.69 -52.53 -8.09
N THR A 262 -28.49 -51.49 -8.92
CA THR A 262 -28.73 -51.43 -10.38
C THR A 262 -30.12 -51.65 -11.02
N THR A 263 -30.42 -50.74 -11.98
CA THR A 263 -31.13 -50.93 -13.28
C THR A 263 -32.66 -51.10 -13.40
N SER A 264 -33.27 -50.07 -14.02
CA SER A 264 -34.29 -50.09 -15.12
C SER A 264 -35.42 -51.13 -15.16
N HIS A 265 -36.68 -50.67 -15.08
CA HIS A 265 -37.57 -50.42 -16.24
C HIS A 265 -38.94 -49.85 -15.81
N ILE A 266 -39.63 -49.17 -16.73
CA ILE A 266 -41.02 -48.69 -16.63
C ILE A 266 -41.94 -49.74 -17.28
N PRO A 267 -43.08 -50.13 -16.68
CA PRO A 267 -44.37 -49.65 -17.19
C PRO A 267 -45.40 -49.23 -16.12
N ASN A 268 -46.30 -48.34 -16.53
CA ASN A 268 -47.41 -47.79 -15.73
C ASN A 268 -48.36 -48.85 -15.15
N THR A 269 -48.86 -48.61 -13.93
CA THR A 269 -50.29 -48.73 -13.58
C THR A 269 -50.59 -47.89 -12.34
N ASP A 270 -51.82 -47.42 -12.21
CA ASP A 270 -52.27 -46.50 -11.16
C ASP A 270 -52.28 -47.13 -9.76
N ASP A 271 -51.69 -46.44 -8.77
CA ASP A 271 -52.05 -46.61 -7.35
C ASP A 271 -51.90 -45.28 -6.59
N SER A 272 -53.03 -44.61 -6.36
CA SER A 272 -53.09 -43.26 -5.76
C SER A 272 -53.12 -43.27 -4.22
N THR A 273 -52.92 -44.42 -3.58
CA THR A 273 -53.19 -44.59 -2.15
C THR A 273 -52.00 -44.34 -1.20
N LEU A 274 -50.77 -44.25 -1.71
CA LEU A 274 -49.58 -44.01 -0.86
C LEU A 274 -49.28 -42.51 -0.59
N VAL A 275 -49.72 -41.62 -1.49
CA VAL A 275 -49.43 -40.16 -1.39
C VAL A 275 -50.23 -39.49 -0.28
N ASP A 276 -51.48 -39.91 -0.04
CA ASP A 276 -52.33 -39.35 1.02
C ASP A 276 -51.80 -39.64 2.43
N LEU A 277 -51.16 -40.80 2.64
CA LEU A 277 -50.61 -41.15 3.96
C LEU A 277 -49.34 -40.32 4.26
N ALA A 278 -48.45 -40.16 3.29
CA ALA A 278 -47.26 -39.30 3.42
C ALA A 278 -47.66 -37.83 3.64
N THR A 279 -48.66 -37.34 2.92
CA THR A 279 -49.16 -35.96 3.04
C THR A 279 -49.83 -35.74 4.40
N THR A 280 -50.61 -36.70 4.90
CA THR A 280 -51.26 -36.61 6.22
C THR A 280 -50.25 -36.59 7.37
N VAL A 281 -49.20 -37.41 7.31
CA VAL A 281 -48.13 -37.40 8.32
C VAL A 281 -47.34 -36.09 8.27
N ALA A 282 -46.98 -35.60 7.08
CA ALA A 282 -46.28 -34.32 6.92
C ALA A 282 -47.12 -33.12 7.45
N VAL A 283 -48.43 -33.10 7.17
CA VAL A 283 -49.34 -32.04 7.67
C VAL A 283 -49.51 -32.09 9.19
N ASN A 284 -49.54 -33.29 9.79
CA ASN A 284 -49.67 -33.41 11.26
C ASN A 284 -48.37 -33.02 11.98
N VAL A 285 -47.20 -33.43 11.48
CA VAL A 285 -45.89 -33.01 12.01
C VAL A 285 -45.69 -31.49 11.85
N ALA A 286 -46.10 -30.92 10.71
CA ALA A 286 -46.08 -29.47 10.51
C ALA A 286 -47.04 -28.74 11.47
N ARG A 287 -48.22 -29.30 11.77
CA ARG A 287 -49.19 -28.71 12.71
C ARG A 287 -48.66 -28.69 14.15
N GLU A 288 -48.03 -29.77 14.61
CA GLU A 288 -47.42 -29.82 15.95
C GLU A 288 -46.21 -28.87 16.07
N ALA A 289 -45.37 -28.79 15.03
CA ALA A 289 -44.27 -27.82 14.98
C ALA A 289 -44.78 -26.37 15.01
N LEU A 290 -45.86 -26.07 14.29
CA LEU A 290 -46.47 -24.73 14.29
C LEU A 290 -47.09 -24.39 15.66
N GLN A 291 -47.78 -25.32 16.32
CA GLN A 291 -48.32 -25.11 17.67
C GLN A 291 -47.22 -24.90 18.72
N LYS A 292 -46.08 -25.61 18.63
CA LYS A 292 -44.93 -25.38 19.53
C LYS A 292 -44.31 -23.99 19.36
N ASN A 293 -44.22 -23.48 18.13
CA ASN A 293 -43.68 -22.14 17.88
C ASN A 293 -44.63 -21.03 18.35
N ILE A 294 -45.94 -21.19 18.16
CA ILE A 294 -46.95 -20.19 18.59
C ILE A 294 -46.97 -20.01 20.12
N VAL A 295 -46.67 -21.05 20.91
CA VAL A 295 -46.64 -20.95 22.38
C VAL A 295 -45.40 -20.21 22.90
N ASN A 296 -44.27 -20.27 22.19
CA ASN A 296 -43.06 -19.52 22.56
C ASN A 296 -43.13 -18.02 22.18
N ASP A 297 -43.98 -17.65 21.23
CA ASP A 297 -44.09 -16.26 20.72
C ASP A 297 -44.93 -15.31 21.62
N VAL A 298 -45.47 -15.82 22.72
CA VAL A 298 -46.21 -15.01 23.72
C VAL A 298 -45.25 -14.17 24.59
N GLY A 299 -43.98 -14.59 24.71
CA GLY A 299 -42.95 -13.80 25.40
C GLY A 299 -42.55 -12.56 24.60
N THR A 300 -42.24 -12.75 23.32
CA THR A 300 -41.90 -11.71 22.33
C THR A 300 -42.99 -10.66 22.17
N MET A 301 -44.27 -11.02 22.19
CA MET A 301 -45.36 -10.03 22.20
C MET A 301 -45.34 -9.08 23.41
N LYS A 302 -44.86 -9.56 24.57
CA LYS A 302 -44.75 -8.75 25.79
C LYS A 302 -43.64 -7.70 25.68
N ASP A 303 -42.51 -8.08 25.08
CA ASP A 303 -41.39 -7.18 24.81
C ASP A 303 -41.69 -6.19 23.66
N VAL A 304 -42.43 -6.61 22.62
CA VAL A 304 -42.92 -5.71 21.56
C VAL A 304 -43.90 -4.67 22.12
N ALA A 305 -44.81 -5.05 22.99
CA ALA A 305 -45.73 -4.12 23.67
C ALA A 305 -44.97 -3.12 24.55
N LYS A 306 -43.94 -3.58 25.28
CA LYS A 306 -43.06 -2.71 26.07
C LYS A 306 -42.28 -1.73 25.18
N ASN A 307 -41.64 -2.22 24.13
CA ASN A 307 -40.89 -1.38 23.17
C ASN A 307 -41.81 -0.34 22.48
N THR A 308 -43.06 -0.69 22.19
CA THR A 308 -44.04 0.25 21.61
C THR A 308 -44.38 1.38 22.58
N ASN A 309 -44.54 1.07 23.87
CA ASN A 309 -44.73 2.07 24.92
C ASN A 309 -43.48 2.95 25.13
N ASP A 310 -42.28 2.36 25.11
CA ASP A 310 -41.02 3.10 25.23
C ASP A 310 -40.75 4.00 24.02
N VAL A 311 -41.10 3.58 22.80
CA VAL A 311 -41.07 4.42 21.58
C VAL A 311 -42.08 5.57 21.68
N ALA A 312 -43.31 5.33 22.14
CA ALA A 312 -44.32 6.37 22.33
C ALA A 312 -43.87 7.40 23.39
N LYS A 313 -43.26 6.94 24.48
CA LYS A 313 -42.67 7.79 25.52
C LYS A 313 -41.52 8.65 24.96
N ASN A 314 -40.56 8.04 24.27
CA ASN A 314 -39.45 8.76 23.64
C ASN A 314 -39.94 9.81 22.62
N THR A 315 -41.00 9.52 21.87
CA THR A 315 -41.61 10.48 20.94
C THR A 315 -42.19 11.70 21.67
N ASN A 316 -42.86 11.48 22.80
CA ASN A 316 -43.36 12.56 23.66
C ASN A 316 -42.23 13.39 24.29
N ASP A 317 -41.16 12.75 24.75
CA ASP A 317 -40.00 13.43 25.34
C ASP A 317 -39.23 14.27 24.29
N VAL A 318 -39.11 13.79 23.03
CA VAL A 318 -38.56 14.56 21.90
C VAL A 318 -39.45 15.78 21.57
N ALA A 319 -40.77 15.61 21.54
CA ALA A 319 -41.71 16.72 21.31
C ALA A 319 -41.63 17.77 22.42
N LYS A 320 -41.48 17.34 23.68
CA LYS A 320 -41.27 18.23 24.84
C LYS A 320 -39.94 18.99 24.73
N ASN A 321 -38.83 18.30 24.48
CA ASN A 321 -37.52 18.93 24.28
C ASN A 321 -37.52 19.95 23.13
N THR A 322 -38.24 19.67 22.04
CA THR A 322 -38.39 20.62 20.92
C THR A 322 -39.13 21.90 21.34
N ASN A 323 -40.18 21.77 22.16
CA ASN A 323 -40.90 22.92 22.72
C ASN A 323 -40.07 23.71 23.74
N ASP A 324 -39.25 23.04 24.55
CA ASP A 324 -38.37 23.71 25.53
C ASP A 324 -37.21 24.44 24.84
N VAL A 325 -36.66 23.89 23.75
CA VAL A 325 -35.71 24.60 22.86
C VAL A 325 -36.37 25.83 22.22
N ALA A 326 -37.62 25.72 21.73
CA ALA A 326 -38.35 26.84 21.15
C ALA A 326 -38.61 27.96 22.18
N LYS A 327 -38.94 27.62 23.43
CA LYS A 327 -39.09 28.58 24.54
C LYS A 327 -37.76 29.27 24.91
N ASN A 328 -36.67 28.50 25.03
CA ASN A 328 -35.35 29.07 25.33
C ASN A 328 -34.85 30.01 24.20
N THR A 329 -35.19 29.70 22.95
CA THR A 329 -34.87 30.55 21.79
C THR A 329 -35.70 31.83 21.74
N THR A 330 -36.94 31.82 22.24
CA THR A 330 -37.78 33.04 22.31
C THR A 330 -37.48 33.91 23.54
N SER A 331 -37.10 33.31 24.68
CA SER A 331 -36.73 34.05 25.90
C SER A 331 -35.39 34.79 25.81
N SER A 332 -34.52 34.43 24.86
CA SER A 332 -33.18 35.03 24.69
C SER A 332 -33.11 36.21 23.71
N VAL A 333 -34.22 36.57 23.05
CA VAL A 333 -34.26 37.59 21.98
C VAL A 333 -35.03 38.87 22.37
N SER A 334 -35.77 38.89 23.48
CA SER A 334 -36.57 40.04 23.91
C SER A 334 -36.03 40.71 25.18
N GLY A 335 -35.12 41.68 25.01
CA GLY A 335 -34.62 42.46 26.16
C GLY A 335 -33.37 43.30 25.92
N ASN A 336 -33.47 44.40 25.16
CA ASN A 336 -32.94 45.73 25.53
C ASN A 336 -32.94 46.70 24.34
N THR A 337 -33.95 47.58 24.29
CA THR A 337 -34.06 48.67 23.32
C THR A 337 -33.57 49.97 23.96
N THR A 338 -32.31 50.37 23.71
CA THR A 338 -31.81 51.70 24.13
C THR A 338 -30.93 52.33 23.05
N LYS A 339 -31.03 53.66 22.90
CA LYS A 339 -30.53 54.43 21.74
C LYS A 339 -28.99 54.40 21.56
N PRO A 340 -28.49 54.59 20.32
CA PRO A 340 -27.08 54.38 20.01
C PRO A 340 -26.21 55.61 20.31
N SER A 341 -25.13 55.40 21.06
CA SER A 341 -23.97 56.29 21.09
C SER A 341 -22.76 55.53 21.62
N LEU A 342 -21.89 55.05 20.72
CA LEU A 342 -20.45 54.89 20.96
C LEU A 342 -19.73 54.44 19.68
N VAL A 343 -18.57 55.04 19.43
CA VAL A 343 -17.72 54.79 18.27
C VAL A 343 -17.26 53.33 18.26
N ARG A 344 -17.80 52.55 17.33
CA ARG A 344 -17.37 51.15 17.11
C ARG A 344 -15.99 51.16 16.46
N LYS A 345 -14.92 51.22 17.28
CA LYS A 345 -13.56 50.87 16.84
C LYS A 345 -13.66 49.55 16.07
N LYS A 346 -13.26 49.55 14.79
CA LYS A 346 -13.04 48.31 14.03
C LYS A 346 -12.03 47.49 14.85
N ARG A 347 -12.49 46.44 15.54
CA ARG A 347 -11.60 45.35 15.94
C ARG A 347 -11.19 44.69 14.62
N GLY A 348 -9.96 44.93 14.19
CA GLY A 348 -9.39 44.15 13.08
C GLY A 348 -9.52 42.68 13.44
N LEU A 349 -9.94 41.85 12.48
CA LEU A 349 -9.84 40.41 12.67
C LEU A 349 -8.36 40.06 12.74
N ASN A 350 -7.86 39.76 13.93
CA ASN A 350 -6.56 39.10 14.11
C ASN A 350 -6.69 37.67 13.59
N LEU A 351 -6.65 37.53 12.27
CA LEU A 351 -6.77 36.27 11.53
C LEU A 351 -5.46 35.46 11.48
N LYS A 352 -4.38 35.98 12.08
CA LYS A 352 -3.09 35.29 12.18
C LYS A 352 -3.26 34.00 12.99
N LEU A 353 -3.43 32.88 12.31
CA LEU A 353 -3.26 31.57 12.93
C LEU A 353 -1.79 31.44 13.33
N HIS A 354 -1.53 31.34 14.62
CA HIS A 354 -0.18 31.26 15.14
C HIS A 354 0.31 29.82 15.10
N MET A 355 1.29 29.52 14.24
CA MET A 355 2.07 28.29 14.35
C MET A 355 2.61 28.14 15.78
N SER A 356 2.40 26.95 16.33
CA SER A 356 2.86 26.52 17.65
C SER A 356 4.32 26.06 17.62
N GLU A 357 4.94 25.98 18.80
CA GLU A 357 6.31 25.49 18.93
C GLU A 357 6.45 24.01 18.52
N ARG A 358 5.41 23.19 18.72
CA ARG A 358 5.37 21.79 18.26
C ARG A 358 5.34 21.68 16.73
N GLU A 359 4.53 22.51 16.06
CA GLU A 359 4.51 22.58 14.59
C GLU A 359 5.88 23.06 14.06
N LEU A 360 6.50 24.08 14.67
CA LEU A 360 7.83 24.53 14.29
C LEU A 360 8.93 23.46 14.52
N ALA A 361 8.83 22.69 15.60
CA ALA A 361 9.77 21.61 15.89
C ALA A 361 9.66 20.45 14.87
N TRP A 362 8.45 20.17 14.36
CA TRP A 362 8.25 19.18 13.30
C TRP A 362 8.85 19.60 11.95
N LEU A 363 8.87 20.91 11.65
CA LEU A 363 9.52 21.46 10.45
C LEU A 363 11.05 21.42 10.52
N ARG A 364 11.65 21.03 11.65
CA ARG A 364 13.10 21.07 11.86
C ARG A 364 13.82 20.05 10.97
N THR A 365 14.72 20.52 10.13
CA THR A 365 15.57 19.69 9.27
C THR A 365 17.05 19.94 9.55
N ASN A 366 17.88 18.94 9.26
CA ASN A 366 19.32 19.13 9.18
C ASN A 366 19.61 20.07 8.01
N CYS A 367 20.25 21.21 8.28
CA CYS A 367 20.80 22.00 7.19
C CYS A 367 21.78 21.12 6.39
N PRO A 368 21.66 21.01 5.05
CA PRO A 368 22.62 20.27 4.25
C PRO A 368 24.01 20.80 4.57
N GLY A 369 24.88 19.93 5.06
CA GLY A 369 26.12 20.32 5.70
C GLY A 369 27.03 21.07 4.73
N GLU A 370 27.05 22.40 4.85
CA GLU A 370 28.03 23.24 4.18
C GLU A 370 29.40 22.97 4.83
N SER A 371 30.05 21.92 4.34
CA SER A 371 31.50 21.80 4.35
C SER A 371 32.07 22.94 3.50
N TYR A 372 32.06 24.15 4.07
CA TYR A 372 32.57 25.38 3.46
C TYR A 372 34.02 25.23 2.97
N LYS A 373 34.76 24.25 3.48
CA LYS A 373 36.14 23.93 3.10
C LYS A 373 36.31 23.17 1.77
N VAL A 374 35.25 22.59 1.20
CA VAL A 374 35.33 21.83 -0.08
C VAL A 374 34.89 22.70 -1.27
N LEU A 375 34.39 23.91 -1.02
CA LEU A 375 33.75 24.76 -2.02
C LEU A 375 34.65 25.79 -2.72
N GLU A 376 35.94 25.87 -2.38
CA GLU A 376 36.88 26.72 -3.13
C GLU A 376 37.38 26.05 -4.43
N ASP A 377 37.37 24.70 -4.51
CA ASP A 377 37.94 23.95 -5.65
C ASP A 377 36.92 23.47 -6.71
N HIS A 378 35.61 23.60 -6.48
CA HIS A 378 34.58 23.13 -7.42
C HIS A 378 33.70 24.28 -7.93
N LYS A 379 33.79 24.54 -9.24
CA LYS A 379 33.12 25.64 -9.96
C LYS A 379 31.60 25.49 -10.14
N GLU A 380 30.96 24.53 -9.48
CA GLU A 380 29.50 24.42 -9.55
C GLU A 380 28.84 25.53 -8.72
N PRO A 381 27.84 26.24 -9.27
CA PRO A 381 27.17 27.31 -8.55
C PRO A 381 26.36 26.73 -7.39
N VAL A 382 26.86 26.88 -6.17
CA VAL A 382 26.13 26.54 -4.94
C VAL A 382 24.75 27.18 -4.98
N PRO A 383 23.66 26.45 -4.70
CA PRO A 383 22.33 27.03 -4.62
C PRO A 383 22.32 28.17 -3.60
N LEU A 384 22.21 29.39 -4.10
CA LEU A 384 22.48 30.61 -3.35
C LEU A 384 21.41 30.83 -2.27
N TRP A 385 21.83 30.85 -0.99
CA TRP A 385 20.96 31.28 0.10
C TRP A 385 20.59 32.76 -0.08
N MET A 386 19.31 33.03 -0.31
CA MET A 386 18.78 34.37 -0.51
C MET A 386 18.30 34.95 0.81
N ARG A 387 18.70 36.19 1.17
CA ARG A 387 18.16 36.89 2.33
C ARG A 387 16.66 37.13 2.12
N MET A 388 15.85 36.77 3.11
CA MET A 388 14.40 36.91 3.08
C MET A 388 13.98 38.32 3.52
N GLU A 389 13.34 39.08 2.64
CA GLU A 389 12.86 40.43 2.93
C GLU A 389 11.73 40.43 3.98
N GLU A 390 11.63 41.50 4.78
CA GLU A 390 10.59 41.59 5.82
C GLU A 390 9.17 41.63 5.21
N GLU A 391 9.01 42.48 4.20
CA GLU A 391 7.85 42.61 3.30
C GLU A 391 8.40 42.63 1.87
N GLY A 392 7.94 41.74 0.99
CA GLY A 392 8.56 41.57 -0.34
C GLY A 392 7.95 40.45 -1.18
N GLN A 393 8.62 40.12 -2.28
CA GLN A 393 8.21 39.00 -3.14
C GLN A 393 8.31 37.67 -2.37
N TYR A 394 7.30 36.81 -2.50
CA TYR A 394 7.30 35.51 -1.82
C TYR A 394 8.51 34.66 -2.29
N PRO A 395 9.34 34.14 -1.36
CA PRO A 395 10.58 33.45 -1.71
C PRO A 395 10.29 32.16 -2.47
N CYS A 396 11.20 31.77 -3.36
CA CYS A 396 11.02 30.59 -4.22
C CYS A 396 9.79 30.65 -5.15
N GLY A 397 9.17 31.82 -5.31
CA GLY A 397 8.02 32.01 -6.22
C GLY A 397 6.73 31.30 -5.78
N GLY A 398 6.68 30.77 -4.56
CA GLY A 398 5.55 30.01 -4.03
C GLY A 398 5.86 28.55 -3.70
N LEU A 399 7.01 28.06 -4.16
CA LEU A 399 7.49 26.67 -4.04
C LEU A 399 8.06 26.36 -2.65
N SER A 400 8.41 25.09 -2.43
CA SER A 400 9.03 24.61 -1.19
C SER A 400 10.51 24.96 -1.03
N GLY A 401 11.02 24.81 0.20
CA GLY A 401 12.44 25.00 0.50
C GLY A 401 12.78 24.93 1.98
N GLN A 402 13.96 25.46 2.31
CA GLN A 402 14.52 25.50 3.66
C GLN A 402 14.80 26.93 4.10
N LEU A 403 14.39 27.27 5.32
CA LEU A 403 14.60 28.55 5.98
C LEU A 403 15.63 28.39 7.11
N ARG A 404 16.64 29.26 7.15
CA ARG A 404 17.65 29.33 8.21
C ARG A 404 17.72 30.76 8.74
N CYS A 405 17.65 30.96 10.05
CA CYS A 405 17.75 32.28 10.65
C CYS A 405 18.99 32.42 11.55
N GLN A 406 19.62 33.59 11.52
CA GLN A 406 20.72 33.94 12.41
C GLN A 406 20.22 34.20 13.83
N THR A 407 21.01 33.83 14.85
CA THR A 407 20.79 34.33 16.21
C THR A 407 21.55 35.63 16.43
N ALA A 408 21.12 36.47 17.37
CA ALA A 408 21.80 37.73 17.69
C ALA A 408 23.25 37.61 18.20
N THR A 409 23.80 36.40 18.36
CA THR A 409 25.24 36.19 18.63
C THR A 409 26.07 36.08 17.35
N ASN A 410 25.47 36.30 16.17
CA ASN A 410 26.00 36.02 14.83
C ASN A 410 26.47 34.57 14.61
N LYS A 411 26.19 33.66 15.56
CA LYS A 411 26.29 32.22 15.33
C LYS A 411 25.01 31.77 14.63
N THR A 412 25.16 31.30 13.40
CA THR A 412 24.12 30.55 12.69
C THR A 412 23.98 29.18 13.33
N PRO A 413 22.85 28.85 13.98
CA PRO A 413 22.61 27.46 14.37
C PRO A 413 22.62 26.58 13.12
N ASN A 414 23.02 25.32 13.27
CA ASN A 414 22.96 24.30 12.20
C ASN A 414 21.54 23.75 12.02
N VAL A 415 20.53 24.58 12.31
CA VAL A 415 19.12 24.23 12.33
C VAL A 415 18.43 24.94 11.18
N CYS A 416 17.88 24.15 10.28
CA CYS A 416 17.05 24.61 9.18
C CYS A 416 15.59 24.21 9.46
N TYR A 417 14.65 24.91 8.83
CA TYR A 417 13.23 24.62 8.92
C TYR A 417 12.65 24.52 7.53
N ALA A 418 11.98 23.41 7.24
CA ALA A 418 11.29 23.20 5.97
C ALA A 418 10.07 24.13 5.85
N PHE A 419 9.71 24.53 4.62
CA PHE A 419 8.52 25.32 4.34
C PHE A 419 7.95 25.04 2.94
N GLY A 420 6.69 25.44 2.73
CA GLY A 420 5.98 25.39 1.46
C GLY A 420 4.95 24.26 1.40
N GLY A 421 4.55 23.91 0.18
CA GLY A 421 3.51 22.93 -0.14
C GLY A 421 3.50 21.70 0.78
N PRO A 422 4.54 20.84 0.77
CA PRO A 422 4.56 19.55 1.47
C PRO A 422 4.23 19.64 2.97
N TRP A 423 4.66 20.72 3.62
CA TRP A 423 4.63 20.87 5.07
C TRP A 423 3.60 21.89 5.56
N THR A 424 2.59 22.21 4.74
CA THR A 424 1.47 23.12 5.05
C THR A 424 1.82 24.61 5.20
N PHE A 425 2.92 24.95 5.87
CA PHE A 425 3.26 26.31 6.27
C PHE A 425 4.22 26.99 5.28
N ASP A 426 3.91 28.22 4.90
CA ASP A 426 4.82 29.03 4.08
C ASP A 426 6.00 29.63 4.87
N ALA A 427 7.02 30.09 4.13
CA ALA A 427 8.25 30.68 4.68
C ALA A 427 8.01 31.83 5.68
N PHE A 428 6.96 32.65 5.48
CA PHE A 428 6.65 33.75 6.38
C PHE A 428 6.06 33.25 7.69
N ALA A 429 5.18 32.24 7.65
CA ALA A 429 4.66 31.58 8.83
C ALA A 429 5.77 30.89 9.65
N VAL A 430 6.71 30.19 8.98
CA VAL A 430 7.88 29.59 9.63
C VAL A 430 8.76 30.67 10.27
N ARG A 431 9.10 31.75 9.53
CA ARG A 431 9.89 32.88 10.05
C ARG A 431 9.26 33.52 11.28
N ASP A 432 7.96 33.82 11.23
CA ASP A 432 7.23 34.44 12.32
C ASP A 432 7.07 33.50 13.53
N ALA A 433 7.20 32.17 13.34
CA ALA A 433 7.29 31.21 14.44
C ALA A 433 8.69 31.19 15.08
N ILE A 434 9.77 31.14 14.28
CA ILE A 434 11.15 31.19 14.77
C ILE A 434 11.38 32.51 15.56
N ARG A 435 10.89 33.64 15.04
CA ARG A 435 10.93 34.96 15.72
C ARG A 435 10.19 35.00 17.07
N ARG A 436 9.26 34.08 17.31
CA ARG A 436 8.50 34.01 18.58
C ARG A 436 9.09 32.99 19.57
N SER A 437 9.62 31.86 19.10
CA SER A 437 10.29 30.87 19.95
C SER A 437 11.70 31.33 20.37
N GLN A 438 12.42 32.03 19.49
CA GLN A 438 13.75 32.55 19.76
C GLN A 438 13.69 34.07 19.99
N GLN A 439 13.99 34.51 21.21
CA GLN A 439 13.79 35.92 21.62
C GLN A 439 14.65 36.96 20.87
N ARG A 440 15.60 36.55 20.02
CA ARG A 440 16.52 37.43 19.26
C ARG A 440 16.97 36.82 17.92
N VAL A 441 16.03 36.71 16.99
CA VAL A 441 16.31 36.29 15.60
C VAL A 441 16.77 37.47 14.76
N GLY A 442 17.92 37.32 14.10
CA GLY A 442 18.45 38.26 13.12
C GLY A 442 17.88 38.00 11.72
N ASP A 443 18.74 38.12 10.71
CA ASP A 443 18.35 37.86 9.32
C ASP A 443 18.03 36.38 9.07
N CYS A 444 17.00 36.15 8.27
CA CYS A 444 16.64 34.84 7.76
C CYS A 444 17.01 34.71 6.29
N PHE A 445 17.43 33.52 5.91
CA PHE A 445 17.90 33.14 4.58
C PHE A 445 17.10 31.93 4.11
N VAL A 446 16.74 31.95 2.84
CA VAL A 446 15.97 30.90 2.17
C VAL A 446 16.82 30.23 1.12
N ARG A 447 16.79 28.90 1.11
CA ARG A 447 17.22 28.04 0.00
C ARG A 447 15.97 27.40 -0.59
N CYS A 448 15.77 27.54 -1.89
CA CYS A 448 14.65 26.92 -2.59
C CYS A 448 14.96 25.47 -2.93
N ASP A 449 13.95 24.62 -2.90
CA ASP A 449 14.05 23.30 -3.49
C ASP A 449 14.12 23.41 -5.02
N GLU A 450 14.86 22.50 -5.64
CA GLU A 450 14.71 22.21 -7.07
C GLU A 450 13.36 21.48 -7.27
N ARG A 451 12.72 21.67 -8.42
CA ARG A 451 11.40 21.06 -8.71
C ARG A 451 11.35 19.56 -8.46
N ASP A 452 12.43 18.84 -8.76
CA ASP A 452 12.53 17.40 -8.51
C ASP A 452 12.47 17.07 -7.01
N LYS A 453 13.14 17.86 -6.17
CA LYS A 453 13.15 17.71 -4.70
C LYS A 453 11.85 18.17 -4.08
N GLU A 454 11.25 19.24 -4.59
CA GLU A 454 9.89 19.64 -4.22
C GLU A 454 8.91 18.49 -4.46
N MET A 455 8.99 17.80 -5.61
CA MET A 455 8.14 16.65 -5.90
C MET A 455 8.41 15.46 -4.96
N GLU A 456 9.68 15.15 -4.71
CA GLU A 456 10.11 14.13 -3.73
C GLU A 456 9.57 14.42 -2.32
N HIS A 457 9.67 15.66 -1.86
CA HIS A 457 9.13 16.12 -0.57
C HIS A 457 7.58 16.05 -0.54
N VAL A 458 6.88 16.58 -1.56
CA VAL A 458 5.41 16.51 -1.65
C VAL A 458 4.96 15.05 -1.60
N TRP A 459 5.59 14.15 -2.35
CA TRP A 459 5.23 12.74 -2.39
C TRP A 459 5.50 12.05 -1.05
N THR A 460 6.67 12.29 -0.45
CA THR A 460 7.10 11.65 0.80
C THR A 460 6.24 12.08 1.99
N GLU A 461 5.96 13.38 2.14
CA GLU A 461 5.08 13.87 3.22
C GLU A 461 3.63 13.44 2.99
N THR A 462 3.16 13.40 1.74
CA THR A 462 1.85 12.82 1.41
C THR A 462 1.81 11.34 1.81
N GLY A 463 2.86 10.56 1.55
CA GLY A 463 2.97 9.16 1.98
C GLY A 463 3.07 8.95 3.48
N ARG A 464 3.66 9.91 4.20
CA ARG A 464 3.74 9.90 5.67
C ARG A 464 2.39 10.17 6.33
N HIS A 465 1.58 11.06 5.75
CA HIS A 465 0.32 11.51 6.34
C HIS A 465 -0.93 10.80 5.80
N LEU A 466 -0.84 10.19 4.61
CA LEU A 466 -1.96 9.52 3.95
C LEU A 466 -1.64 8.06 3.62
N PRO A 467 -2.45 7.11 4.14
CA PRO A 467 -2.30 5.69 3.80
C PRO A 467 -2.50 5.40 2.30
N TRP A 468 -2.02 4.23 1.87
CA TRP A 468 -2.07 3.70 0.48
C TRP A 468 -1.37 4.52 -0.60
N ILE A 469 -0.81 5.69 -0.26
CA ILE A 469 0.17 6.39 -1.07
C ILE A 469 1.44 5.54 -1.10
N ALA A 470 1.89 5.18 -2.30
CA ALA A 470 3.13 4.43 -2.44
C ALA A 470 4.32 5.31 -2.08
N SER A 471 5.46 4.70 -1.72
CA SER A 471 6.73 5.42 -1.62
C SER A 471 7.04 6.18 -2.91
N TYR A 472 7.75 7.29 -2.80
CA TYR A 472 8.27 7.99 -3.97
C TYR A 472 9.15 6.99 -4.77
N PRO A 473 8.87 6.77 -6.06
CA PRO A 473 9.59 5.75 -6.80
C PRO A 473 11.04 6.16 -7.00
N GLU A 474 11.96 5.27 -6.62
CA GLU A 474 13.38 5.50 -6.80
C GLU A 474 13.78 5.56 -8.29
N VAL A 475 15.03 5.97 -8.47
CA VAL A 475 15.78 6.04 -9.73
C VAL A 475 15.67 4.70 -10.49
N GLY A 476 14.78 4.64 -11.50
CA GLY A 476 14.51 3.39 -12.25
C GLY A 476 13.03 3.14 -12.57
N PHE A 477 12.12 4.02 -12.17
CA PHE A 477 10.65 3.91 -12.35
C PHE A 477 10.15 3.41 -13.72
N ILE A 478 10.88 3.68 -14.81
CA ILE A 478 10.71 3.07 -16.14
C ILE A 478 12.12 2.86 -16.74
N ASP A 479 12.50 1.61 -17.05
CA ASP A 479 13.87 1.26 -17.48
C ASP A 479 14.30 1.90 -18.81
N TYR A 480 13.34 2.25 -19.68
CA TYR A 480 13.62 2.74 -21.04
C TYR A 480 13.78 4.26 -21.16
N THR A 481 13.97 4.98 -20.05
CA THR A 481 14.08 6.44 -20.04
C THR A 481 15.55 6.93 -20.07
N PHE A 482 15.82 7.97 -20.88
CA PHE A 482 17.18 8.46 -21.20
C PHE A 482 17.99 8.92 -19.97
N HIS A 483 17.29 9.40 -18.95
CA HIS A 483 17.74 9.35 -17.56
C HIS A 483 16.69 8.55 -16.81
N PRO A 484 17.04 7.84 -15.72
CA PRO A 484 16.07 7.23 -14.83
C PRO A 484 14.98 8.25 -14.47
N ALA A 485 13.77 7.96 -14.92
CA ALA A 485 12.66 8.90 -14.84
C ALA A 485 12.22 9.12 -13.39
N LYS A 486 12.73 10.19 -12.77
CA LYS A 486 12.13 10.74 -11.55
C LYS A 486 10.62 10.96 -11.77
N ALA A 487 9.82 10.61 -10.77
CA ALA A 487 8.40 10.91 -10.80
C ALA A 487 8.18 12.42 -10.86
N ASP A 488 7.16 12.83 -11.59
CA ASP A 488 6.82 14.25 -11.76
C ASP A 488 5.41 14.53 -11.24
N ILE A 489 5.00 15.79 -11.34
CA ILE A 489 3.70 16.24 -10.85
C ILE A 489 2.52 15.57 -11.58
N HIS A 490 2.70 15.04 -12.80
CA HIS A 490 1.66 14.28 -13.48
C HIS A 490 1.48 12.88 -12.88
N ASP A 491 2.57 12.20 -12.51
CA ASP A 491 2.48 10.92 -11.82
C ASP A 491 1.84 11.07 -10.43
N PHE A 492 2.25 12.11 -9.69
CA PHE A 492 1.65 12.40 -8.38
C PHE A 492 0.17 12.75 -8.51
N ASN A 493 -0.20 13.57 -9.50
CA ASN A 493 -1.61 13.88 -9.75
C ASN A 493 -2.40 12.63 -10.15
N ALA A 494 -1.90 11.74 -11.00
CA ALA A 494 -2.57 10.49 -11.35
C ALA A 494 -2.74 9.55 -10.14
N MET A 495 -1.70 9.46 -9.29
CA MET A 495 -1.72 8.69 -8.05
C MET A 495 -2.75 9.24 -7.05
N ILE A 496 -2.74 10.55 -6.80
CA ILE A 496 -3.64 11.21 -5.83
C ILE A 496 -5.07 11.30 -6.37
N GLU A 497 -5.30 11.48 -7.67
CA GLU A 497 -6.65 11.48 -8.28
C GLU A 497 -7.31 10.10 -8.21
N THR A 498 -6.52 9.05 -8.37
CA THR A 498 -7.01 7.67 -8.34
C THR A 498 -7.37 7.21 -6.92
N ARG A 499 -6.64 7.67 -5.90
CA ARG A 499 -6.85 7.28 -4.48
C ARG A 499 -7.69 8.27 -3.68
N TYR A 500 -7.53 9.55 -3.97
CA TYR A 500 -8.13 10.68 -3.27
C TYR A 500 -8.87 11.59 -4.29
N PRO A 501 -10.05 11.15 -4.77
CA PRO A 501 -10.86 11.89 -5.74
C PRO A 501 -11.27 13.27 -5.21
N LEU A 502 -11.48 14.19 -6.16
CA LEU A 502 -11.85 15.56 -5.88
C LEU A 502 -13.30 15.64 -5.36
N VAL A 503 -13.47 16.21 -4.16
CA VAL A 503 -14.78 16.57 -3.63
C VAL A 503 -15.20 17.90 -4.27
N GLU A 504 -15.92 17.83 -5.39
CA GLU A 504 -16.32 19.00 -6.19
C GLU A 504 -16.99 20.11 -5.36
N LYS A 505 -17.90 19.72 -4.46
CA LYS A 505 -18.64 20.64 -3.57
C LYS A 505 -17.72 21.46 -2.65
N CYS A 506 -16.52 20.94 -2.38
CA CYS A 506 -15.50 21.52 -1.51
C CYS A 506 -14.33 22.16 -2.28
N SER A 507 -14.38 22.15 -3.62
CA SER A 507 -13.26 22.49 -4.50
C SER A 507 -13.62 23.59 -5.50
N GLY A 508 -12.61 24.09 -6.22
CA GLY A 508 -12.77 25.06 -7.31
C GLY A 508 -12.02 26.37 -7.07
N ILE A 509 -12.47 27.45 -7.69
CA ILE A 509 -11.82 28.77 -7.63
C ILE A 509 -12.62 29.71 -6.73
N CYS A 510 -11.94 30.54 -5.95
CA CYS A 510 -12.51 31.57 -5.07
C CYS A 510 -11.64 32.84 -5.05
N SER A 511 -12.27 34.00 -4.84
CA SER A 511 -11.57 35.31 -4.67
C SER A 511 -11.69 35.90 -3.26
N ASN A 512 -12.48 35.26 -2.39
CA ASN A 512 -12.73 35.66 -1.00
C ASN A 512 -13.05 34.40 -0.18
N CYS A 513 -12.08 33.48 -0.17
CA CYS A 513 -12.31 32.09 0.20
C CYS A 513 -12.82 31.93 1.64
N LEU A 514 -12.34 32.71 2.62
CA LEU A 514 -12.84 32.68 4.01
C LEU A 514 -14.34 33.01 4.18
N ASN A 515 -14.99 33.58 3.14
CA ASN A 515 -16.42 33.86 3.10
C ASN A 515 -17.19 32.94 2.13
N ASP A 516 -16.52 32.00 1.47
CA ASP A 516 -17.15 31.02 0.59
C ASP A 516 -17.84 29.94 1.43
N PRO A 517 -19.17 29.76 1.32
CA PRO A 517 -19.91 28.82 2.16
C PRO A 517 -19.53 27.35 1.90
N ARG A 518 -18.90 27.05 0.75
CA ARG A 518 -18.36 25.70 0.46
C ARG A 518 -17.32 25.29 1.48
N ILE A 519 -16.50 26.23 1.95
CA ILE A 519 -15.25 25.94 2.65
C ILE A 519 -15.46 25.58 4.12
N ARG A 520 -16.41 26.23 4.78
CA ARG A 520 -16.64 26.16 6.23
C ARG A 520 -17.16 24.82 6.77
N ARG A 521 -17.36 23.83 5.89
CA ARG A 521 -17.92 22.51 6.21
C ARG A 521 -17.15 21.36 5.55
N CYS A 522 -16.01 21.65 4.95
CA CYS A 522 -15.23 20.67 4.20
C CYS A 522 -14.00 20.23 4.99
N THR A 523 -14.13 19.08 5.65
CA THR A 523 -12.99 18.24 6.00
C THR A 523 -12.44 17.58 4.73
N CYS A 524 -11.14 17.49 4.61
CA CYS A 524 -10.44 16.92 3.47
C CYS A 524 -9.28 16.07 3.99
N ASP A 525 -9.13 14.87 3.44
CA ASP A 525 -8.00 14.01 3.79
C ASP A 525 -6.74 14.59 3.12
N PHE A 526 -6.88 15.10 1.90
CA PHE A 526 -5.88 15.93 1.24
C PHE A 526 -6.50 17.28 0.82
N ALA A 527 -5.97 18.39 1.33
CA ALA A 527 -6.36 19.75 0.99
C ALA A 527 -5.20 20.48 0.31
N ARG A 528 -5.33 20.82 -0.98
CA ARG A 528 -4.35 21.64 -1.72
C ARG A 528 -4.91 23.02 -2.01
N THR A 529 -4.19 24.05 -1.58
CA THR A 529 -4.54 25.46 -1.74
C THR A 529 -3.45 26.16 -2.54
N MET A 530 -3.80 26.76 -3.68
CA MET A 530 -2.86 27.50 -4.52
C MET A 530 -3.36 28.93 -4.74
N CYS A 531 -2.67 29.91 -4.16
CA CYS A 531 -3.01 31.35 -4.19
C CYS A 531 -1.82 32.14 -4.75
N TRP A 532 -1.98 32.81 -5.90
CA TRP A 532 -0.90 33.61 -6.53
C TRP A 532 0.47 32.90 -6.67
N GLY A 533 0.44 31.58 -6.90
CA GLY A 533 1.66 30.75 -7.02
C GLY A 533 2.12 30.14 -5.70
N VAL A 534 1.73 30.69 -4.55
CA VAL A 534 1.95 30.08 -3.23
C VAL A 534 1.10 28.82 -3.11
N GLU A 535 1.76 27.69 -2.91
CA GLU A 535 1.12 26.40 -2.67
C GLU A 535 1.21 26.00 -1.20
N SER A 536 0.12 25.42 -0.68
CA SER A 536 0.02 24.90 0.68
C SER A 536 -0.84 23.63 0.65
N ILE A 537 -0.26 22.49 1.05
CA ILE A 537 -0.91 21.19 1.15
C ILE A 537 -1.13 20.88 2.63
N GLY A 538 -2.30 20.36 3.00
CA GLY A 538 -2.61 19.93 4.35
C GLY A 538 -3.34 18.60 4.36
N TYR A 539 -3.03 17.81 5.38
CA TYR A 539 -3.53 16.44 5.49
C TYR A 539 -4.52 16.34 6.65
N ASN A 540 -5.60 15.59 6.45
CA ASN A 540 -6.67 15.35 7.43
C ASN A 540 -7.16 16.64 8.11
N THR A 541 -7.43 17.67 7.31
CA THR A 541 -7.63 19.06 7.75
C THR A 541 -8.94 19.66 7.23
N GLU A 542 -9.38 20.76 7.84
CA GLU A 542 -10.47 21.57 7.29
C GLU A 542 -9.92 22.53 6.22
N MET A 543 -10.61 22.64 5.08
CA MET A 543 -10.24 23.60 4.04
C MET A 543 -10.22 25.05 4.56
N GLU A 544 -11.07 25.39 5.55
CA GLU A 544 -11.03 26.70 6.21
C GLU A 544 -9.72 26.90 7.01
N ARG A 545 -9.25 25.88 7.73
CA ARG A 545 -7.96 25.93 8.45
C ARG A 545 -6.81 26.07 7.45
N GLN A 546 -6.84 25.31 6.36
CA GLN A 546 -5.79 25.36 5.33
C GLN A 546 -5.64 26.76 4.72
N ILE A 547 -6.74 27.44 4.41
CA ILE A 547 -6.70 28.78 3.81
C ILE A 547 -6.22 29.84 4.81
N LYS A 548 -6.49 29.67 6.11
CA LYS A 548 -5.94 30.55 7.16
C LYS A 548 -4.43 30.41 7.35
N LEU A 549 -3.84 29.30 6.88
CA LEU A 549 -2.40 29.04 6.98
C LEU A 549 -1.59 29.70 5.85
N VAL A 550 -2.22 30.11 4.75
CA VAL A 550 -1.56 30.83 3.65
C VAL A 550 -1.42 32.33 4.02
N THR A 551 -0.19 32.78 4.28
CA THR A 551 0.11 34.13 4.80
C THR A 551 -0.22 35.29 3.86
N LEU A 552 -0.56 35.05 2.60
CA LEU A 552 -1.12 36.08 1.72
C LEU A 552 -2.37 36.76 2.32
N PHE A 553 -3.07 36.11 3.26
CA PHE A 553 -4.19 36.71 4.00
C PHE A 553 -3.79 37.52 5.27
N ASN A 554 -2.50 37.50 5.65
CA ASN A 554 -1.98 38.12 6.88
C ASN A 554 -1.40 39.54 6.68
N GLY A 555 -1.39 40.06 5.44
CA GLY A 555 -1.06 41.45 5.14
C GLY A 555 -2.16 42.43 5.60
N ASN A 556 -1.78 43.60 6.11
CA ASN A 556 -2.71 44.62 6.61
C ASN A 556 -3.55 45.30 5.51
N SER A 557 -3.26 45.04 4.23
CA SER A 557 -3.97 45.58 3.08
C SER A 557 -5.30 44.86 2.82
N GLU A 558 -6.34 45.21 3.60
CA GLU A 558 -7.75 44.77 3.42
C GLU A 558 -8.30 44.98 1.98
N LYS A 559 -7.59 45.76 1.15
CA LYS A 559 -7.87 46.01 -0.28
C LYS A 559 -7.24 44.97 -1.23
N GLU A 560 -6.11 44.36 -0.89
CA GLU A 560 -5.38 43.41 -1.75
C GLU A 560 -5.93 41.99 -1.59
N ASN A 561 -6.25 41.59 -0.35
CA ASN A 561 -6.88 40.29 -0.03
C ASN A 561 -8.18 40.02 -0.81
N LYS A 562 -8.86 41.07 -1.32
CA LYS A 562 -10.09 40.95 -2.12
C LYS A 562 -9.86 40.63 -3.61
N ARG A 563 -8.60 40.55 -4.06
CA ARG A 563 -8.22 40.29 -5.46
C ARG A 563 -7.43 38.99 -5.65
N VAL A 564 -7.04 38.32 -4.57
CA VAL A 564 -6.33 37.04 -4.63
C VAL A 564 -7.29 35.95 -5.12
N LYS A 565 -7.06 35.44 -6.33
CA LYS A 565 -7.74 34.22 -6.80
C LYS A 565 -6.96 33.01 -6.31
N CYS A 566 -7.62 32.15 -5.55
CA CYS A 566 -7.09 30.85 -5.14
C CYS A 566 -7.82 29.72 -5.86
N ARG A 567 -7.07 28.66 -6.18
CA ARG A 567 -7.59 27.33 -6.54
C ARG A 567 -7.54 26.45 -5.30
N LEU A 568 -8.63 25.76 -5.03
CA LEU A 568 -8.82 24.85 -3.90
C LEU A 568 -9.13 23.46 -4.43
N GLU A 569 -8.44 22.47 -3.88
CA GLU A 569 -8.73 21.06 -4.12
C GLU A 569 -8.88 20.36 -2.78
N CYS A 570 -10.13 20.06 -2.42
CA CYS A 570 -10.45 19.18 -1.31
C CYS A 570 -10.62 17.79 -1.88
N ARG A 571 -9.82 16.85 -1.41
CA ARG A 571 -9.84 15.45 -1.82
C ARG A 571 -10.09 14.58 -0.59
N LYS A 572 -10.83 13.49 -0.81
CA LYS A 572 -11.09 12.48 0.23
C LYS A 572 -10.70 11.11 -0.27
N VAL A 573 -10.27 10.25 0.64
CA VAL A 573 -9.96 8.87 0.33
C VAL A 573 -11.17 8.23 -0.35
N ARG A 574 -10.90 7.46 -1.40
CA ARG A 574 -11.89 6.60 -2.03
C ARG A 574 -12.52 5.68 -0.98
N PRO A 575 -13.85 5.64 -0.83
CA PRO A 575 -14.50 4.85 0.21
C PRO A 575 -14.08 3.36 0.14
N ASP A 576 -13.94 2.83 -1.07
CA ASP A 576 -13.51 1.47 -1.32
C ASP A 576 -12.10 1.12 -0.78
N ILE A 577 -11.22 2.11 -0.56
CA ILE A 577 -9.86 1.87 -0.11
C ILE A 577 -9.78 1.53 1.40
N PRO A 578 -10.29 2.34 2.36
CA PRO A 578 -10.31 1.97 3.78
C PRO A 578 -11.03 0.65 4.07
N ALA A 579 -12.03 0.31 3.27
CA ALA A 579 -12.78 -0.92 3.44
C ALA A 579 -11.91 -2.19 3.29
N THR A 580 -10.81 -2.13 2.52
CA THR A 580 -9.85 -3.25 2.36
C THR A 580 -9.16 -3.70 3.65
N PHE A 581 -8.98 -2.80 4.62
CA PHE A 581 -8.29 -3.13 5.87
C PHE A 581 -9.00 -4.23 6.67
N GLY A 582 -10.32 -4.33 6.55
CA GLY A 582 -11.10 -5.38 7.20
C GLY A 582 -10.97 -6.76 6.55
N THR A 583 -10.60 -6.84 5.27
CA THR A 583 -10.64 -8.09 4.48
C THR A 583 -9.27 -8.65 4.10
N LYS A 584 -8.18 -7.91 4.34
CA LYS A 584 -6.81 -8.23 3.88
C LYS A 584 -6.65 -8.34 2.35
N ALA A 585 -7.67 -8.00 1.58
CA ALA A 585 -7.64 -8.04 0.12
C ALA A 585 -7.15 -6.69 -0.42
N GLU A 586 -5.96 -6.68 -1.02
CA GLU A 586 -5.42 -5.47 -1.66
C GLU A 586 -6.26 -5.12 -2.89
N VAL A 587 -6.96 -3.98 -2.85
CA VAL A 587 -7.73 -3.52 -4.01
C VAL A 587 -6.79 -2.98 -5.07
N LYS A 588 -6.82 -3.61 -6.25
CA LYS A 588 -6.12 -3.14 -7.43
C LYS A 588 -6.76 -1.84 -7.89
N LEU A 589 -6.06 -0.74 -7.69
CA LEU A 589 -6.43 0.56 -8.23
C LEU A 589 -5.75 0.77 -9.59
N VAL A 590 -6.42 1.48 -10.49
CA VAL A 590 -5.91 1.75 -11.85
C VAL A 590 -5.56 3.23 -11.95
N GLU A 591 -4.27 3.54 -11.88
CA GLU A 591 -3.78 4.93 -11.87
C GLU A 591 -3.85 5.59 -13.26
N THR A 592 -4.83 6.47 -13.43
CA THR A 592 -5.01 7.29 -14.63
C THR A 592 -5.14 8.76 -14.26
N GLY A 593 -4.42 9.64 -14.93
CA GLY A 593 -4.57 11.10 -14.80
C GLY A 593 -5.23 11.73 -16.03
N GLU A 594 -5.63 13.01 -15.91
CA GLU A 594 -5.98 13.81 -17.08
C GLU A 594 -4.76 13.91 -18.04
N PRO A 595 -4.94 13.72 -19.36
CA PRO A 595 -3.87 13.99 -20.31
C PRO A 595 -3.45 15.47 -20.25
N PRO A 596 -2.15 15.79 -20.37
CA PRO A 596 -1.70 17.18 -20.37
C PRO A 596 -2.32 17.93 -21.55
N ARG A 597 -2.87 19.12 -21.29
CA ARG A 597 -3.68 19.95 -22.22
C ARG A 597 -2.94 20.48 -23.48
N ARG A 598 -1.84 19.87 -23.90
CA ARG A 598 -1.02 20.26 -25.07
C ARG A 598 -0.88 19.09 -26.07
N GLY A 599 -1.89 18.89 -26.90
CA GLY A 599 -1.82 17.99 -28.05
C GLY A 599 -3.19 17.50 -28.52
N ASP A 600 -3.24 16.85 -29.69
CA ASP A 600 -4.37 16.05 -30.18
C ASP A 600 -4.49 14.73 -29.36
N ASN A 601 -4.35 14.80 -28.04
CA ASN A 601 -4.45 13.63 -27.16
C ASN A 601 -5.91 13.16 -27.18
N SER A 602 -6.12 11.90 -27.52
CA SER A 602 -7.43 11.36 -27.90
C SER A 602 -7.99 10.34 -26.90
N LEU A 603 -7.41 10.24 -25.70
CA LEU A 603 -7.95 9.46 -24.58
C LEU A 603 -8.49 10.39 -23.48
N ASP A 604 -9.57 10.00 -22.80
CA ASP A 604 -10.11 10.74 -21.64
C ASP A 604 -9.17 10.58 -20.43
N TRP A 605 -8.54 9.41 -20.36
CA TRP A 605 -7.74 8.93 -19.26
C TRP A 605 -6.38 8.51 -19.78
N MET A 606 -5.33 9.13 -19.26
CA MET A 606 -3.95 8.77 -19.57
C MET A 606 -3.42 7.91 -18.42
N MET A 607 -2.99 6.69 -18.74
CA MET A 607 -2.33 5.77 -17.82
C MET A 607 -1.09 6.43 -17.20
N SER A 608 -0.87 6.27 -15.89
CA SER A 608 0.33 6.81 -15.22
C SER A 608 1.62 6.10 -15.67
N ARG A 609 2.79 6.72 -15.43
CA ARG A 609 4.08 6.03 -15.64
C ARG A 609 4.21 4.74 -14.82
N ARG A 610 3.58 4.68 -13.65
CA ARG A 610 3.57 3.51 -12.77
C ARG A 610 2.82 2.35 -13.38
N GLU A 611 1.60 2.58 -13.87
CA GLU A 611 0.84 1.54 -14.57
C GLU A 611 1.57 1.07 -15.83
N LEU A 612 2.20 1.99 -16.56
CA LEU A 612 3.00 1.64 -17.74
C LEU A 612 4.24 0.78 -17.39
N SER A 613 4.85 0.99 -16.21
CA SER A 613 5.96 0.16 -15.74
C SER A 613 5.51 -1.21 -15.21
N LEU A 614 4.34 -1.30 -14.56
CA LEU A 614 3.71 -2.60 -14.21
C LEU A 614 3.39 -3.46 -15.46
N LEU A 615 3.19 -2.82 -16.61
CA LEU A 615 2.99 -3.50 -17.89
C LEU A 615 4.30 -3.79 -18.64
N GLN A 616 5.44 -3.28 -18.19
CA GLN A 616 6.71 -3.44 -18.89
C GLN A 616 7.14 -4.90 -18.95
N ARG A 617 7.81 -5.28 -20.05
CA ARG A 617 8.39 -6.62 -20.26
C ARG A 617 9.82 -6.48 -20.76
N PRO A 618 10.73 -7.44 -20.48
CA PRO A 618 12.06 -7.48 -21.09
C PRO A 618 12.00 -7.30 -22.62
N VAL A 619 12.97 -6.58 -23.21
CA VAL A 619 12.97 -6.27 -24.66
C VAL A 619 13.11 -7.55 -25.49
N GLU A 620 13.68 -8.58 -24.88
CA GLU A 620 13.83 -9.95 -25.35
C GLU A 620 12.47 -10.62 -25.59
N GLU A 621 11.45 -10.36 -24.75
CA GLU A 621 10.08 -10.88 -24.94
C GLU A 621 9.40 -10.25 -26.18
N CYS A 622 9.70 -8.98 -26.50
CA CYS A 622 9.32 -8.36 -27.78
C CYS A 622 10.17 -8.84 -28.98
N GLY A 623 10.99 -9.87 -28.78
CA GLY A 623 11.62 -10.71 -29.81
C GLY A 623 13.14 -10.78 -29.75
N GLY A 624 13.82 -9.84 -29.06
CA GLY A 624 15.29 -9.68 -29.14
C GLY A 624 15.77 -9.36 -30.57
N GLU A 625 16.96 -8.75 -30.74
CA GLU A 625 17.35 -8.08 -32.01
C GLU A 625 17.09 -8.88 -33.31
N ARG A 626 17.18 -10.21 -33.28
CA ARG A 626 17.00 -11.09 -34.45
C ARG A 626 15.55 -11.25 -34.94
N LEU A 627 14.53 -11.07 -34.10
CA LEU A 627 13.11 -11.21 -34.53
C LEU A 627 12.48 -9.88 -35.01
N TRP A 628 13.17 -8.73 -34.91
CA TRP A 628 12.61 -7.43 -35.30
C TRP A 628 12.43 -7.28 -36.81
N ASP A 629 13.32 -7.86 -37.61
CA ASP A 629 13.23 -7.80 -39.07
C ASP A 629 12.10 -8.66 -39.64
N ASN A 630 11.58 -9.64 -38.87
CA ASN A 630 10.46 -10.46 -39.32
C ASN A 630 9.11 -9.74 -39.11
N ARG A 631 8.91 -8.65 -39.86
CA ARG A 631 7.72 -7.79 -39.86
C ARG A 631 6.40 -8.51 -40.16
N ARG A 632 6.42 -9.80 -40.52
CA ARG A 632 5.23 -10.61 -40.83
C ARG A 632 4.31 -10.84 -39.63
N TYR A 633 4.83 -10.76 -38.40
CA TYR A 633 4.07 -11.04 -37.16
C TYR A 633 3.70 -9.77 -36.36
N TRP A 634 4.24 -8.62 -36.74
CA TRP A 634 4.07 -7.35 -36.00
C TRP A 634 3.13 -6.42 -36.76
N ILE A 635 1.89 -6.29 -36.28
CA ILE A 635 0.89 -5.37 -36.82
C ILE A 635 1.29 -3.95 -36.41
N LYS A 636 1.53 -3.06 -37.38
CA LYS A 636 1.80 -1.65 -37.09
C LYS A 636 0.54 -0.99 -36.53
N LEU A 637 0.66 -0.36 -35.38
CA LEU A 637 -0.32 0.59 -34.87
C LEU A 637 -0.05 1.98 -35.45
N ASP A 638 -0.99 2.50 -36.22
CA ASP A 638 -0.98 3.89 -36.68
C ASP A 638 -1.50 4.83 -35.58
N LYS A 639 -2.42 5.75 -35.90
CA LYS A 639 -3.19 6.51 -34.91
C LYS A 639 -4.28 5.61 -34.31
N ILE A 640 -4.98 6.11 -33.28
CA ILE A 640 -6.11 5.42 -32.66
C ILE A 640 -7.12 4.97 -33.73
N GLY A 641 -7.58 3.72 -33.64
CA GLY A 641 -8.33 3.04 -34.68
C GLY A 641 -8.82 1.63 -34.26
N PRO A 642 -9.20 0.77 -35.22
CA PRO A 642 -9.74 -0.56 -34.95
C PRO A 642 -8.80 -1.44 -34.12
N HIS A 643 -9.32 -2.22 -33.17
CA HIS A 643 -8.46 -2.92 -32.22
C HIS A 643 -7.73 -4.08 -32.93
N PRO A 644 -6.40 -4.02 -33.10
CA PRO A 644 -5.64 -4.95 -33.96
C PRO A 644 -5.77 -6.42 -33.54
N CYS A 645 -6.08 -6.67 -32.27
CA CYS A 645 -6.21 -8.00 -31.69
C CYS A 645 -7.65 -8.41 -31.39
N ARG A 646 -8.65 -7.58 -31.76
CA ARG A 646 -10.09 -7.75 -31.43
C ARG A 646 -10.31 -7.97 -29.93
N GLY A 647 -9.87 -7.01 -29.12
CA GLY A 647 -9.98 -7.06 -27.66
C GLY A 647 -9.04 -8.02 -26.91
N ARG A 648 -8.27 -8.88 -27.59
CA ARG A 648 -7.32 -9.83 -26.96
C ARG A 648 -6.05 -9.15 -26.42
N SER A 649 -5.34 -9.86 -25.54
CA SER A 649 -4.01 -9.46 -25.05
C SER A 649 -2.91 -9.61 -26.10
N GLY A 650 -1.73 -9.09 -25.77
CA GLY A 650 -0.53 -9.17 -26.60
C GLY A 650 0.62 -8.34 -26.04
N LEU A 651 1.69 -8.24 -26.85
CA LEU A 651 2.82 -7.36 -26.58
C LEU A 651 2.82 -6.18 -27.55
N ILE A 652 2.97 -4.97 -27.03
CA ILE A 652 3.19 -3.75 -27.79
C ILE A 652 4.64 -3.32 -27.64
N LYS A 653 5.27 -3.00 -28.78
CA LYS A 653 6.59 -2.37 -28.83
C LYS A 653 6.53 -1.02 -29.50
N CYS A 654 7.19 -0.02 -28.94
CA CYS A 654 7.22 1.34 -29.49
C CYS A 654 8.64 1.75 -29.87
N GLU A 655 8.83 2.11 -31.14
CA GLU A 655 10.11 2.57 -31.70
C GLU A 655 10.32 4.05 -31.36
N ARG A 656 11.38 4.33 -30.60
CA ARG A 656 11.87 5.69 -30.39
C ARG A 656 12.63 6.12 -31.65
N MET A 657 12.35 7.32 -32.17
CA MET A 657 13.23 7.90 -33.18
C MET A 657 14.61 8.07 -32.56
N ALA A 658 15.60 7.36 -33.11
CA ALA A 658 16.99 7.75 -32.97
C ALA A 658 17.05 9.26 -33.23
N ALA A 659 17.57 10.01 -32.27
CA ALA A 659 17.71 11.45 -32.45
C ALA A 659 18.57 11.63 -33.70
N SER A 660 18.01 12.24 -34.74
CA SER A 660 18.75 12.56 -35.96
C SER A 660 19.75 13.68 -35.63
N SER A 661 20.84 13.28 -35.00
CA SER A 661 21.98 14.10 -34.63
C SER A 661 22.67 14.53 -35.92
N GLY A 662 22.14 15.60 -36.53
CA GLY A 662 22.73 16.27 -37.70
C GLY A 662 24.09 16.93 -37.42
N ARG A 663 24.74 16.56 -36.33
CA ARG A 663 26.14 16.82 -35.98
C ARG A 663 26.66 15.54 -35.32
N PHE A 664 27.81 15.08 -35.78
CA PHE A 664 28.54 13.97 -35.18
C PHE A 664 28.87 14.31 -33.72
N SER A 665 28.12 13.75 -32.77
CA SER A 665 28.58 13.67 -31.38
C SER A 665 29.66 12.60 -31.35
N LEU A 666 30.89 12.98 -31.02
CA LEU A 666 32.05 12.09 -31.05
C LEU A 666 32.19 11.21 -29.79
N ASN A 667 31.14 11.13 -28.95
CA ASN A 667 31.07 10.22 -27.83
C ASN A 667 30.27 8.94 -28.21
N PRO A 668 30.93 7.86 -28.66
CA PRO A 668 30.26 6.59 -28.95
C PRO A 668 29.71 5.86 -27.72
N GLU A 669 29.91 6.36 -26.50
CA GLU A 669 29.38 5.76 -25.27
C GLU A 669 27.94 6.21 -24.94
N GLU A 670 27.39 7.25 -25.58
CA GLU A 670 25.95 7.57 -25.52
C GLU A 670 25.09 6.65 -26.44
N TRP A 671 25.57 5.44 -26.74
CA TRP A 671 24.79 4.43 -27.48
C TRP A 671 23.83 3.69 -26.54
N PHE A 672 22.71 4.35 -26.21
CA PHE A 672 21.61 3.73 -25.47
C PHE A 672 21.14 2.46 -26.21
N PRO A 673 21.27 1.25 -25.61
CA PRO A 673 21.00 0.00 -26.32
C PRO A 673 19.52 -0.17 -26.69
N TYR A 674 18.61 0.40 -25.90
CA TYR A 674 17.17 0.23 -26.08
C TYR A 674 16.57 1.32 -26.97
N LYS A 675 16.56 1.06 -28.29
CA LYS A 675 15.80 1.84 -29.29
C LYS A 675 14.28 1.72 -29.11
N ASN A 676 13.83 0.71 -28.39
CA ASN A 676 12.44 0.28 -28.34
C ASN A 676 12.01 -0.02 -26.91
N THR A 677 10.74 0.22 -26.61
CA THR A 677 10.11 -0.21 -25.36
C THR A 677 9.27 -1.45 -25.60
N CYS A 678 9.02 -2.25 -24.56
CA CYS A 678 8.20 -3.45 -24.62
C CYS A 678 7.22 -3.48 -23.43
N HIS A 679 5.92 -3.62 -23.72
CA HIS A 679 4.86 -3.66 -22.71
C HIS A 679 3.79 -4.67 -23.08
N ARG A 680 3.08 -5.22 -22.08
CA ARG A 680 1.92 -6.08 -22.27
C ARG A 680 0.63 -5.24 -22.30
N PHE A 681 -0.32 -5.63 -23.14
CA PHE A 681 -1.67 -5.07 -23.18
C PHE A 681 -2.71 -6.20 -23.18
N GLY A 682 -3.97 -5.89 -22.93
CA GLY A 682 -5.05 -6.88 -22.95
C GLY A 682 -6.18 -6.62 -21.97
N PRO A 683 -7.20 -7.49 -21.94
CA PRO A 683 -8.39 -7.30 -21.12
C PRO A 683 -8.09 -7.37 -19.61
N GLN A 684 -7.11 -8.17 -19.19
CA GLN A 684 -6.61 -8.25 -17.81
C GLN A 684 -5.58 -7.16 -17.43
N HIS A 685 -5.23 -6.32 -18.41
CA HIS A 685 -4.21 -5.27 -18.37
C HIS A 685 -4.83 -3.95 -18.84
N MET A 686 -4.09 -3.14 -19.58
CA MET A 686 -4.63 -1.95 -20.24
C MET A 686 -4.90 -2.24 -21.72
N GLY A 687 -5.90 -1.57 -22.27
CA GLY A 687 -6.20 -1.54 -23.69
C GLY A 687 -5.01 -1.01 -24.49
N VAL A 688 -4.79 -1.62 -25.65
CA VAL A 688 -3.64 -1.37 -26.52
C VAL A 688 -3.39 0.12 -26.82
N TYR A 689 -4.45 0.92 -26.96
CA TYR A 689 -4.34 2.36 -27.22
C TYR A 689 -3.98 3.18 -25.98
N ALA A 690 -4.40 2.78 -24.77
CA ALA A 690 -3.89 3.39 -23.54
C ALA A 690 -2.39 3.15 -23.38
N VAL A 691 -1.91 1.93 -23.64
CA VAL A 691 -0.47 1.63 -23.60
C VAL A 691 0.28 2.40 -24.69
N GLN A 692 -0.28 2.51 -25.91
CA GLN A 692 0.32 3.28 -26.99
C GLN A 692 0.42 4.79 -26.68
N ASP A 693 -0.62 5.37 -26.10
CA ASP A 693 -0.69 6.80 -25.77
C ASP A 693 0.27 7.15 -24.63
N ALA A 694 0.25 6.37 -23.55
CA ALA A 694 1.19 6.51 -22.44
C ALA A 694 2.65 6.35 -22.90
N ALA A 695 2.94 5.34 -23.75
CA ALA A 695 4.25 5.19 -24.35
C ALA A 695 4.66 6.41 -25.20
N ARG A 696 3.75 6.95 -26.03
CA ARG A 696 4.02 8.17 -26.82
C ARG A 696 4.25 9.41 -25.97
N GLN A 697 3.52 9.54 -24.85
CA GLN A 697 3.65 10.67 -23.93
C GLN A 697 4.98 10.63 -23.17
N TYR A 698 5.30 9.49 -22.56
CA TYR A 698 6.44 9.37 -21.65
C TYR A 698 7.76 9.10 -22.36
N PHE A 699 7.75 8.38 -23.49
CA PHE A 699 8.95 8.17 -24.30
C PHE A 699 9.06 9.21 -25.40
N ARG A 700 9.92 10.21 -25.18
CA ARG A 700 10.18 11.29 -26.15
C ARG A 700 10.52 10.73 -27.54
N LYS A 701 9.76 11.16 -28.54
CA LYS A 701 9.92 10.85 -29.97
C LYS A 701 9.56 9.40 -30.38
N VAL A 702 8.62 8.72 -29.73
CA VAL A 702 8.02 7.50 -30.30
C VAL A 702 7.39 7.82 -31.66
N ARG A 703 7.74 7.06 -32.70
CA ARG A 703 7.21 7.25 -34.07
C ARG A 703 6.16 6.21 -34.44
N ASN A 704 6.55 4.94 -34.34
CA ASN A 704 5.71 3.79 -34.65
C ASN A 704 5.56 2.98 -33.37
N CYS A 705 4.40 2.37 -33.18
CA CYS A 705 4.30 1.21 -32.32
C CYS A 705 3.80 0.04 -33.15
N PHE A 706 4.12 -1.17 -32.71
CA PHE A 706 3.69 -2.41 -33.33
C PHE A 706 3.19 -3.35 -32.25
N VAL A 707 2.25 -4.22 -32.60
CA VAL A 707 1.75 -5.26 -31.71
C VAL A 707 1.90 -6.64 -32.31
N THR A 708 2.12 -7.60 -31.44
CA THR A 708 1.77 -8.99 -31.69
C THR A 708 0.63 -9.36 -30.77
N CYS A 709 -0.34 -10.12 -31.28
CA CYS A 709 -1.52 -10.54 -30.53
C CYS A 709 -1.29 -11.93 -29.94
N ASP A 710 -1.67 -12.13 -28.68
CA ASP A 710 -1.69 -13.45 -28.06
C ASP A 710 -2.72 -14.34 -28.80
N THR A 711 -2.44 -15.64 -28.87
CA THR A 711 -3.46 -16.62 -29.32
C THR A 711 -4.61 -16.64 -28.33
N THR A 712 -5.81 -17.03 -28.78
CA THR A 712 -6.98 -17.10 -27.89
C THR A 712 -6.71 -17.99 -26.66
N GLU A 713 -5.99 -19.09 -26.85
CA GLU A 713 -5.52 -20.00 -25.79
C GLU A 713 -4.60 -19.30 -24.77
N GLN A 714 -3.63 -18.49 -25.22
CA GLN A 714 -2.74 -17.74 -24.33
C GLN A 714 -3.47 -16.67 -23.52
N VAL A 715 -4.48 -16.01 -24.12
CA VAL A 715 -5.37 -15.06 -23.41
C VAL A 715 -6.09 -15.80 -22.29
N TYR A 716 -6.71 -16.95 -22.59
CA TYR A 716 -7.44 -17.76 -21.61
C TYR A 716 -6.53 -18.29 -20.50
N HIS A 717 -5.38 -18.86 -20.83
CA HIS A 717 -4.43 -19.35 -19.83
C HIS A 717 -3.99 -18.23 -18.89
N THR A 718 -3.72 -17.02 -19.41
CA THR A 718 -3.36 -15.88 -18.56
C THR A 718 -4.53 -15.46 -17.66
N LEU A 719 -5.75 -15.43 -18.20
CA LEU A 719 -6.93 -15.00 -17.45
C LEU A 719 -7.33 -15.99 -16.35
N TRP A 720 -7.26 -17.31 -16.63
CA TRP A 720 -7.47 -18.36 -15.64
C TRP A 720 -6.37 -18.38 -14.57
N GLN A 721 -5.10 -18.24 -14.96
CA GLN A 721 -4.01 -18.13 -13.99
C GLN A 721 -4.22 -16.94 -13.05
N MET A 722 -4.63 -15.78 -13.56
CA MET A 722 -4.95 -14.63 -12.71
C MET A 722 -6.20 -14.87 -11.84
N ALA A 723 -7.18 -15.65 -12.31
CA ALA A 723 -8.32 -16.07 -11.49
C ALA A 723 -7.88 -17.00 -10.36
N ASP A 724 -7.03 -17.99 -10.64
CA ASP A 724 -6.45 -18.88 -9.62
C ASP A 724 -5.65 -18.08 -8.58
N ASP A 725 -4.77 -17.18 -9.02
CA ASP A 725 -3.94 -16.33 -8.14
C ASP A 725 -4.78 -15.43 -7.22
N ASN A 726 -5.93 -14.92 -7.69
CA ASN A 726 -6.75 -13.94 -6.96
C ASN A 726 -7.97 -14.55 -6.24
N LEU A 727 -8.46 -15.71 -6.68
CA LEU A 727 -9.68 -16.34 -6.17
C LEU A 727 -9.42 -17.72 -5.53
N GLY A 728 -8.23 -18.31 -5.72
CA GLY A 728 -7.85 -19.64 -5.21
C GLY A 728 -7.92 -19.83 -3.69
N HIS A 729 -7.99 -18.74 -2.93
CA HIS A 729 -8.14 -18.74 -1.47
C HIS A 729 -9.61 -18.67 -0.99
N LEU A 730 -10.59 -18.64 -1.91
CA LEU A 730 -11.99 -18.42 -1.60
C LEU A 730 -12.77 -19.74 -1.41
N PRO A 731 -13.62 -19.84 -0.37
CA PRO A 731 -14.50 -20.99 -0.20
C PRO A 731 -15.39 -21.19 -1.44
N GLY A 732 -15.33 -22.40 -2.02
CA GLY A 732 -16.11 -22.76 -3.21
C GLY A 732 -15.41 -22.52 -4.55
N TYR A 733 -14.33 -21.74 -4.60
CA TYR A 733 -13.51 -21.68 -5.82
C TYR A 733 -12.65 -22.94 -5.93
N GLN A 734 -12.82 -23.71 -7.00
CA GLN A 734 -11.94 -24.82 -7.35
C GLN A 734 -11.05 -24.36 -8.51
N SER A 735 -9.73 -24.54 -8.39
CA SER A 735 -8.81 -24.18 -9.47
C SER A 735 -9.04 -25.10 -10.67
N TYR A 736 -9.53 -24.51 -11.77
CA TYR A 736 -9.94 -25.25 -12.97
C TYR A 736 -8.77 -25.46 -13.92
N HIS A 737 -7.99 -26.51 -13.67
CA HIS A 737 -7.06 -27.02 -14.67
C HIS A 737 -7.81 -27.74 -15.81
N LEU A 738 -8.06 -26.98 -16.89
CA LEU A 738 -8.39 -27.39 -18.27
C LEU A 738 -9.88 -27.66 -18.64
N PRO A 739 -10.58 -26.64 -19.19
CA PRO A 739 -11.65 -26.83 -20.18
C PRO A 739 -11.08 -26.94 -21.61
N LYS A 740 -11.88 -27.44 -22.57
CA LYS A 740 -11.51 -27.54 -24.00
C LYS A 740 -11.52 -26.16 -24.68
N PRO A 741 -10.64 -25.89 -25.67
CA PRO A 741 -10.31 -24.53 -26.12
C PRO A 741 -11.42 -23.72 -26.82
N ASP A 742 -12.47 -24.36 -27.35
CA ASP A 742 -13.37 -23.69 -28.32
C ASP A 742 -14.55 -22.91 -27.69
N SER A 743 -14.77 -22.97 -26.37
CA SER A 743 -15.91 -22.32 -25.68
C SER A 743 -15.52 -21.51 -24.43
N VAL A 744 -14.22 -21.31 -24.17
CA VAL A 744 -13.69 -21.01 -22.82
C VAL A 744 -14.12 -19.66 -22.21
N LEU A 745 -14.34 -18.58 -22.98
CA LEU A 745 -14.76 -17.29 -22.39
C LEU A 745 -16.17 -17.39 -21.77
N ASN A 746 -17.07 -18.09 -22.47
CA ASN A 746 -18.41 -18.37 -21.95
C ASN A 746 -18.34 -19.25 -20.70
N HIS A 747 -17.45 -20.24 -20.68
CA HIS A 747 -17.28 -21.10 -19.50
C HIS A 747 -16.76 -20.32 -18.30
N LEU A 748 -15.74 -19.46 -18.45
CA LEU A 748 -15.31 -18.60 -17.35
C LEU A 748 -16.46 -17.72 -16.84
N GLU A 749 -17.24 -17.08 -17.71
CA GLU A 749 -18.43 -16.33 -17.28
C GLU A 749 -19.51 -17.21 -16.62
N GLU A 750 -19.77 -18.40 -17.14
CA GLU A 750 -20.76 -19.36 -16.61
C GLU A 750 -20.33 -19.89 -15.23
N ASP A 751 -19.08 -20.35 -15.10
CA ASP A 751 -18.46 -20.82 -13.85
C ASP A 751 -18.46 -19.72 -12.79
N LEU A 752 -18.13 -18.47 -13.17
CA LEU A 752 -18.21 -17.30 -12.28
C LEU A 752 -19.66 -16.96 -11.90
N ARG A 753 -20.63 -17.09 -12.83
CA ARG A 753 -22.06 -16.90 -12.51
C ARG A 753 -22.59 -17.98 -11.58
N GLU A 754 -22.06 -19.20 -11.65
CA GLU A 754 -22.44 -20.32 -10.78
C GLU A 754 -21.85 -20.16 -9.36
N HIS A 755 -20.54 -19.90 -9.24
CA HIS A 755 -19.84 -19.89 -7.96
C HIS A 755 -19.84 -18.51 -7.27
N HIS A 756 -19.86 -17.43 -8.04
CA HIS A 756 -19.79 -16.04 -7.56
C HIS A 756 -20.83 -15.15 -8.26
N PRO A 757 -22.14 -15.50 -8.16
CA PRO A 757 -23.21 -14.89 -8.95
C PRO A 757 -23.18 -13.37 -8.91
N THR A 758 -23.35 -12.74 -10.08
CA THR A 758 -23.35 -11.28 -10.18
C THR A 758 -24.54 -10.69 -9.43
N GLU A 759 -24.30 -9.88 -8.41
CA GLU A 759 -25.41 -9.25 -7.66
C GLU A 759 -26.22 -8.29 -8.55
N LYS A 760 -25.54 -7.56 -9.45
CA LYS A 760 -26.17 -6.65 -10.42
C LYS A 760 -25.37 -6.60 -11.72
N ARG A 761 -25.96 -7.10 -12.81
CA ARG A 761 -25.55 -6.82 -14.20
C ARG A 761 -26.13 -5.47 -14.62
N GLN A 762 -25.28 -4.46 -14.81
CA GLN A 762 -25.70 -3.15 -15.30
C GLN A 762 -25.43 -3.03 -16.79
N VAL A 763 -26.37 -2.46 -17.54
CA VAL A 763 -26.24 -2.24 -19.00
C VAL A 763 -26.36 -0.76 -19.27
N SER A 764 -25.24 -0.14 -19.65
CA SER A 764 -25.13 1.26 -20.01
C SER A 764 -25.19 1.40 -21.53
N PHE A 765 -26.31 1.90 -22.05
CA PHE A 765 -26.41 2.31 -23.44
C PHE A 765 -25.71 3.66 -23.63
N CYS A 766 -24.66 3.67 -24.45
CA CYS A 766 -23.86 4.86 -24.68
C CYS A 766 -24.17 5.38 -26.08
N ASN A 767 -24.34 6.70 -26.21
CA ASN A 767 -24.54 7.31 -27.52
C ASN A 767 -23.27 8.00 -28.04
N ARG A 768 -22.40 8.50 -27.12
CA ARG A 768 -21.03 9.02 -27.41
C ARG A 768 -20.05 8.94 -26.24
N HIS A 769 -20.50 9.13 -25.00
CA HIS A 769 -19.66 9.07 -23.80
C HIS A 769 -20.27 8.06 -22.83
N CYS A 770 -19.55 6.97 -22.54
CA CYS A 770 -19.89 6.08 -21.43
C CYS A 770 -19.25 6.65 -20.16
N ILE A 771 -20.07 7.08 -19.19
CA ILE A 771 -19.60 7.36 -17.84
C ILE A 771 -20.09 6.22 -16.95
N ILE A 772 -19.18 5.35 -16.55
CA ILE A 772 -19.47 4.28 -15.60
C ILE A 772 -19.17 4.82 -14.21
N ALA A 773 -20.23 5.26 -13.51
CA ALA A 773 -20.19 5.77 -12.15
C ALA A 773 -20.34 4.66 -11.09
N ASP A 774 -20.13 3.40 -11.49
CA ASP A 774 -20.20 2.25 -10.61
C ASP A 774 -18.85 2.04 -9.91
N ASP A 775 -18.71 2.65 -8.73
CA ASP A 775 -17.51 2.55 -7.88
C ASP A 775 -17.53 1.28 -6.99
N ARG A 776 -18.46 0.31 -7.20
CA ARG A 776 -18.47 -0.98 -6.46
C ARG A 776 -17.19 -1.76 -6.68
N VAL A 777 -16.64 -2.33 -5.60
CA VAL A 777 -15.50 -3.25 -5.66
C VAL A 777 -15.98 -4.68 -5.76
N CYS A 778 -15.45 -5.39 -6.73
CA CYS A 778 -15.76 -6.76 -7.04
C CYS A 778 -14.53 -7.63 -6.81
N ARG A 779 -14.73 -8.90 -6.44
CA ARG A 779 -13.67 -9.92 -6.51
C ARG A 779 -13.19 -10.09 -7.95
N LEU A 780 -14.14 -10.01 -8.89
CA LEU A 780 -13.87 -9.83 -10.31
C LEU A 780 -14.88 -8.85 -10.93
N ALA A 781 -14.38 -7.74 -11.46
CA ALA A 781 -15.14 -6.82 -12.29
C ALA A 781 -14.93 -7.19 -13.76
N HIS A 782 -16.01 -7.46 -14.49
CA HIS A 782 -16.01 -7.66 -15.93
C HIS A 782 -16.71 -6.49 -16.62
N VAL A 783 -16.10 -5.97 -17.68
CA VAL A 783 -16.64 -4.91 -18.50
C VAL A 783 -16.56 -5.31 -19.98
N GLU A 784 -17.72 -5.44 -20.62
CA GLU A 784 -17.87 -5.73 -22.04
C GLU A 784 -18.41 -4.49 -22.75
N CYS A 785 -17.68 -3.93 -23.71
CA CYS A 785 -18.12 -2.76 -24.48
C CYS A 785 -18.11 -3.01 -25.98
N VAL A 786 -19.25 -2.79 -26.65
CA VAL A 786 -19.39 -2.88 -28.10
C VAL A 786 -19.02 -1.53 -28.72
N SER A 787 -17.90 -1.53 -29.42
CA SER A 787 -17.38 -0.42 -30.23
C SER A 787 -17.79 -0.59 -31.69
N GLU A 788 -18.06 0.49 -32.40
CA GLU A 788 -18.31 0.48 -33.84
C GLU A 788 -17.46 1.54 -34.51
N TYR A 789 -16.62 1.13 -35.47
CA TYR A 789 -15.95 2.02 -36.40
C TYR A 789 -16.76 2.13 -37.69
N LYS A 790 -16.90 3.34 -38.24
CA LYS A 790 -17.58 3.54 -39.54
C LYS A 790 -16.98 2.67 -40.64
N ASN A 791 -17.85 2.01 -41.39
CA ASN A 791 -17.53 1.02 -42.42
C ASN A 791 -16.86 -0.27 -41.90
N GLN A 792 -16.92 -0.57 -40.61
CA GLN A 792 -16.45 -1.82 -40.03
C GLN A 792 -17.56 -2.52 -39.24
N LEU A 793 -17.37 -3.82 -39.00
CA LEU A 793 -18.26 -4.56 -38.11
C LEU A 793 -18.03 -4.10 -36.66
N PRO A 794 -19.07 -4.08 -35.80
CA PRO A 794 -18.88 -3.81 -34.38
C PRO A 794 -17.89 -4.79 -33.73
N GLU A 795 -16.95 -4.27 -32.95
CA GLU A 795 -15.97 -5.05 -32.20
C GLU A 795 -16.30 -4.98 -30.70
N THR A 796 -16.42 -6.15 -30.06
CA THR A 796 -16.56 -6.24 -28.60
C THR A 796 -15.20 -6.16 -27.93
N LEU A 797 -15.09 -5.30 -26.93
CA LEU A 797 -13.90 -5.11 -26.10
C LEU A 797 -14.23 -5.61 -24.70
N HIS A 798 -13.33 -6.41 -24.12
CA HIS A 798 -13.47 -6.93 -22.76
C HIS A 798 -12.41 -6.33 -21.85
N SER A 799 -12.73 -6.21 -20.57
CA SER A 799 -11.78 -5.95 -19.50
C SER A 799 -12.17 -6.77 -18.26
N PHE A 800 -11.16 -7.36 -17.61
CA PHE A 800 -11.29 -8.18 -16.42
C PHE A 800 -10.36 -7.64 -15.35
N GLY A 801 -10.93 -7.20 -14.23
CA GLY A 801 -10.18 -6.69 -13.10
C GLY A 801 -10.44 -7.50 -11.85
N PHE A 802 -9.39 -8.11 -11.28
CA PHE A 802 -9.48 -8.82 -10.01
C PHE A 802 -9.33 -7.84 -8.85
N THR A 803 -10.14 -8.02 -7.81
CA THR A 803 -10.16 -7.21 -6.58
C THR A 803 -10.16 -5.69 -6.90
N THR A 804 -11.02 -5.24 -7.82
CA THR A 804 -11.02 -3.85 -8.30
C THR A 804 -12.43 -3.29 -8.44
N SER A 805 -12.53 -1.98 -8.67
CA SER A 805 -13.81 -1.35 -8.95
C SER A 805 -14.26 -1.54 -10.40
N VAL A 806 -15.58 -1.62 -10.63
CA VAL A 806 -16.14 -1.69 -11.99
C VAL A 806 -15.66 -0.53 -12.87
N ARG A 807 -15.55 0.67 -12.29
CA ARG A 807 -14.99 1.85 -12.95
C ARG A 807 -13.53 1.71 -13.34
N ASP A 808 -12.69 1.11 -12.50
CA ASP A 808 -11.27 0.91 -12.81
C ASP A 808 -11.07 -0.18 -13.88
N ALA A 809 -11.88 -1.24 -13.86
CA ALA A 809 -11.97 -2.20 -14.96
C ALA A 809 -12.50 -1.55 -16.27
N TYR A 810 -13.37 -0.54 -16.20
CA TYR A 810 -13.76 0.23 -17.39
C TYR A 810 -12.61 1.11 -17.92
N LYS A 811 -11.85 1.79 -17.06
CA LYS A 811 -10.63 2.53 -17.47
C LYS A 811 -9.62 1.63 -18.19
N MET A 812 -9.46 0.39 -17.71
CA MET A 812 -8.57 -0.62 -18.30
C MET A 812 -8.87 -0.89 -19.79
N LEU A 813 -10.09 -0.65 -20.30
CA LEU A 813 -10.37 -0.76 -21.74
C LEU A 813 -9.58 0.23 -22.60
N GLY A 814 -9.12 1.35 -22.04
CA GLY A 814 -8.35 2.37 -22.76
C GLY A 814 -9.13 3.03 -23.90
N ILE A 815 -10.45 3.17 -23.75
CA ILE A 815 -11.34 3.73 -24.78
C ILE A 815 -10.97 5.20 -25.04
N PRO A 816 -10.77 5.60 -26.31
CA PRO A 816 -10.52 6.99 -26.66
C PRO A 816 -11.75 7.87 -26.44
N VAL A 817 -11.52 9.16 -26.13
CA VAL A 817 -12.57 10.17 -26.30
C VAL A 817 -12.93 10.18 -27.77
N VAL A 818 -14.23 10.15 -28.05
CA VAL A 818 -14.72 10.43 -29.39
C VAL A 818 -14.57 11.93 -29.67
N ASP A 819 -13.34 12.35 -30.02
CA ASP A 819 -13.13 13.64 -30.67
C ASP A 819 -14.00 13.69 -31.94
N LYS A 820 -14.46 14.88 -32.30
CA LYS A 820 -15.38 15.15 -33.42
C LYS A 820 -14.85 14.70 -34.80
N ARG A 821 -13.60 14.24 -34.85
CA ARG A 821 -12.88 13.75 -36.04
C ARG A 821 -12.77 12.22 -36.12
N GLN A 822 -13.09 11.48 -35.07
CA GLN A 822 -12.96 10.01 -35.06
C GLN A 822 -14.30 9.33 -35.32
N ASP A 823 -14.25 8.31 -36.18
CA ASP A 823 -15.40 7.53 -36.65
C ASP A 823 -15.78 6.38 -35.67
N LEU A 824 -15.37 6.46 -34.39
CA LEU A 824 -15.68 5.48 -33.35
C LEU A 824 -16.95 5.86 -32.58
N VAL A 825 -17.86 4.91 -32.40
CA VAL A 825 -19.03 5.03 -31.51
C VAL A 825 -19.07 3.84 -30.57
N MET A 826 -18.95 4.09 -29.26
CA MET A 826 -19.30 3.09 -28.25
C MET A 826 -20.82 3.03 -28.12
N ARG A 827 -21.44 1.90 -28.52
CA ARG A 827 -22.90 1.73 -28.53
C ARG A 827 -23.48 1.23 -27.21
N LYS A 828 -22.76 0.34 -26.54
CA LYS A 828 -23.25 -0.39 -25.36
C LYS A 828 -22.05 -0.84 -24.52
N CYS A 829 -22.10 -0.60 -23.22
CA CYS A 829 -21.24 -1.26 -22.25
C CYS A 829 -22.10 -2.04 -21.27
N ILE A 830 -21.68 -3.27 -20.97
CA ILE A 830 -22.22 -4.14 -19.93
C ILE A 830 -21.17 -4.20 -18.83
N THR A 831 -21.60 -4.03 -17.60
CA THR A 831 -20.75 -4.19 -16.42
C THR A 831 -21.32 -5.24 -15.48
N GLU A 832 -20.43 -6.12 -15.04
CA GLU A 832 -20.74 -7.26 -14.19
C GLU A 832 -19.78 -7.28 -13.01
N CYS A 833 -20.35 -7.45 -11.81
CA CYS A 833 -19.60 -7.50 -10.56
C CYS A 833 -19.79 -8.88 -9.95
N TYR A 834 -18.76 -9.72 -10.04
CA TYR A 834 -18.74 -11.09 -9.53
C TYR A 834 -18.16 -11.07 -8.12
N GLY A 835 -18.98 -11.48 -7.14
CA GLY A 835 -18.69 -11.35 -5.71
C GLY A 835 -18.45 -9.91 -5.29
N GLU A 836 -19.50 -9.19 -4.87
CA GLU A 836 -19.39 -7.83 -4.35
C GLU A 836 -18.55 -7.86 -3.05
N LEU A 837 -17.37 -7.24 -3.07
CA LEU A 837 -16.55 -7.08 -1.85
C LEU A 837 -17.10 -5.95 -0.99
N TRP A 838 -17.49 -4.86 -1.66
CA TRP A 838 -18.05 -3.67 -1.02
C TRP A 838 -19.15 -3.07 -1.88
N PRO A 839 -20.37 -2.91 -1.33
CA PRO A 839 -21.47 -2.31 -2.06
C PRO A 839 -21.28 -0.81 -2.26
N VAL A 840 -22.15 -0.23 -3.07
CA VAL A 840 -22.21 1.23 -3.34
C VAL A 840 -22.17 2.01 -2.02
N PRO A 841 -21.41 3.13 -1.92
CA PRO A 841 -21.24 3.90 -0.67
C PRO A 841 -22.53 4.23 0.09
N ASP A 842 -23.65 4.45 -0.60
CA ASP A 842 -24.96 4.74 0.01
C ASP A 842 -25.62 3.53 0.69
N GLN A 843 -25.17 2.30 0.39
CA GLN A 843 -25.65 1.04 0.96
C GLN A 843 -24.70 0.48 2.02
N TRP A 844 -23.62 1.18 2.32
CA TRP A 844 -22.71 0.80 3.38
C TRP A 844 -23.43 0.68 4.72
N PRO A 845 -23.11 -0.33 5.55
CA PRO A 845 -23.52 -0.32 6.93
C PRO A 845 -22.81 0.86 7.61
N LEU A 846 -23.48 2.01 7.68
CA LEU A 846 -23.07 3.16 8.48
C LEU A 846 -22.90 2.65 9.92
N GLY A 847 -21.65 2.42 10.30
CA GLY A 847 -21.28 1.80 11.55
C GLY A 847 -21.71 2.65 12.73
N LYS A 848 -22.92 2.39 13.23
CA LYS A 848 -23.20 2.50 14.66
C LYS A 848 -22.55 1.29 15.35
N LYS A 849 -21.25 1.41 15.57
CA LYS A 849 -20.53 0.73 16.65
C LYS A 849 -19.96 1.83 17.53
#